data_AF-A0AAU4MWX6-F1
#
_entry.id   AF-A0AAU4MWX6-F1
#
_cell.length_a   1.000
_cell.length_b   1.000
_cell.length_c   1.000
_cell.angle_alpha   90.00
_cell.angle_beta   90.00
_cell.angle_gamma   90.00
#
_symmetry.space_group_name_H-M   'P 1'
#
loop_
_entity.id
_entity.type
_entity.pdbx_description
1 polymer ?
#
loop_
_entity_poly.entity_id
_entity_poly.type
_entity_poly.pdbx_seq_one_letter_code
_entity_poly.pdbx_strand_id
1 'polypeptide(L)'
;MTAPRQGSTTLLGAEGARELIAFLTASGPVRTPSGGTAVIERAVQEGGPAHRLRLRHPDAPRTTAEPAPRPTTAQTPRTTAEPASRKPAPRPTAAPTPRTTIEPASRKTAEPAPRPTTDRAPRPATGPAPAAPPEPASTEQAPPAAPHLLDRHVLRLAPAARPAPGGGPVPPLFPPATVVLADRHTTLGARDLRPGSTALTPLQDESVEATVLRVRPRHVRVLVDLSQEDPLAGPSEQLLRLHDAVFRTAKACAELPERPESFAVVVLGGIDASRVPHPCTGLFTGFVKSLALEWPASSVVAVVHDATELTAAETDAAAETLAEQMLPVVSFAGGTRLLWQAVPEPGAVRASAAPTGYTVVAAGGGRGIGAELLTALARRDRPRLHVIGSTRLDGVTAEDARLTRKDFIRARSTGQDRLTVKEANAAFDRLSAAVEVQANLRALEDICGSDRVTYHVCDLRDPDAVNAVVGRITASEADGVDLLLDIAGTNRAASVDQKSLDDFRTVRDLKVRSYANLKSAFGDRQPRRWCNFGSFVGFTGQTGETDYGAANDYFNTAALHSASRGLSEFTIGWTLWRDVGLGSTPIMRTFLAKSAQFTAMPTPEGIDHFLHELDQAHQSPVTVLFGEPERAAIEAAVPGYLEFCRTGPAPAVPAAATAPALPDFFVDDIVDRGPDRLTVVRTFNQERDAYLHDHVVNGYPTLPGTFVPELAAQAAMHLVPGRVPAVLEDIRLDSFLRVYRPGRDETKRITARLVTHGPTESIVDIEVTGDVLAPNGRLLVKDRRHFSARVRLRDEPVAAPRWDHWDDQGAEPMADPYHLPNPAVLLSGVFVSTGDTRTHPHGRRARYTPDRPGIERWFSGLVVPSVLLDGLARVSVLDRSDGDWTPLAVPRTIRRIDLYGGHTDATLAAAGTRVELYSLPSRLDLESEEDNRAVAVTAAGDVVLQIKDMTGVVLGHVNQSTGEYRERRRPAEEATS
;
A
#
# COMPACT_ATOMS: atom_id res chain seq x y z
N MET A 1 56.86 -0.42 26.66
CA MET A 1 57.35 -0.05 28.01
C MET A 1 56.83 -1.08 29.01
N THR A 2 57.52 -1.34 30.12
CA THR A 2 57.08 -2.28 31.17
C THR A 2 55.94 -1.70 31.99
N ALA A 3 54.90 -2.50 32.27
CA ALA A 3 53.76 -2.09 33.08
C ALA A 3 54.14 -2.01 34.58
N PRO A 4 53.72 -0.96 35.32
CA PRO A 4 54.15 -0.74 36.69
C PRO A 4 53.29 -1.49 37.71
N ARG A 5 53.82 -1.70 38.93
CA ARG A 5 53.15 -2.47 39.99
C ARG A 5 51.97 -1.72 40.63
N GLN A 6 51.05 -2.48 41.22
CA GLN A 6 49.85 -2.00 41.92
C GLN A 6 50.14 -0.83 42.87
N GLY A 7 49.31 0.22 42.80
CA GLY A 7 49.42 1.42 43.65
C GLY A 7 50.37 2.52 43.16
N SER A 8 51.19 2.27 42.14
CA SER A 8 52.05 3.30 41.54
C SER A 8 51.25 4.34 40.73
N THR A 9 51.79 5.57 40.64
CA THR A 9 51.25 6.65 39.80
C THR A 9 52.26 7.00 38.71
N THR A 10 51.82 7.07 37.46
CA THR A 10 52.64 7.53 36.32
C THR A 10 51.98 8.76 35.71
N LEU A 11 52.78 9.78 35.38
CA LEU A 11 52.32 10.97 34.67
C LEU A 11 52.50 10.78 33.16
N LEU A 12 51.46 11.11 32.40
CA LEU A 12 51.45 11.14 30.93
C LEU A 12 50.94 12.50 30.46
N GLY A 13 51.55 13.02 29.39
CA GLY A 13 51.01 14.19 28.69
C GLY A 13 49.69 13.87 27.98
N ALA A 14 48.86 14.88 27.75
CA ALA A 14 47.50 14.73 27.22
C ALA A 14 47.38 13.87 25.94
N GLU A 15 48.37 13.91 25.06
CA GLU A 15 48.38 13.19 23.78
C GLU A 15 48.63 11.68 23.98
N GLY A 16 49.72 11.30 24.65
CA GLY A 16 49.99 9.90 25.02
C GLY A 16 48.95 9.32 25.99
N ALA A 17 48.27 10.15 26.78
CA ALA A 17 47.12 9.72 27.58
C ALA A 17 45.91 9.37 26.68
N ARG A 18 45.66 10.12 25.60
CA ARG A 18 44.60 9.81 24.62
C ARG A 18 44.93 8.56 23.81
N GLU A 19 46.15 8.40 23.32
CA GLU A 19 46.56 7.20 22.58
C GLU A 19 46.44 5.94 23.46
N LEU A 20 46.91 5.99 24.71
CA LEU A 20 46.81 4.86 25.63
C LEU A 20 45.35 4.53 25.97
N ILE A 21 44.48 5.53 26.15
CA ILE A 21 43.04 5.30 26.35
C ILE A 21 42.40 4.69 25.09
N ALA A 22 42.71 5.20 23.90
CA ALA A 22 42.18 4.66 22.64
C ALA A 22 42.60 3.20 22.43
N PHE A 23 43.90 2.90 22.61
CA PHE A 23 44.45 1.55 22.49
C PHE A 23 43.81 0.56 23.49
N LEU A 24 43.65 0.97 24.76
CA LEU A 24 43.03 0.13 25.79
C LEU A 24 41.51 -0.01 25.63
N THR A 25 40.83 0.98 25.05
CA THR A 25 39.38 0.89 24.77
C THR A 25 39.10 0.00 23.56
N ALA A 26 39.99 -0.03 22.56
CA ALA A 26 39.85 -0.87 21.37
C ALA A 26 40.28 -2.34 21.57
N SER A 27 41.14 -2.64 22.56
CA SER A 27 41.80 -3.95 22.67
C SER A 27 41.19 -4.93 23.70
N GLY A 28 40.16 -4.51 24.44
CA GLY A 28 39.61 -5.31 25.54
C GLY A 28 40.52 -5.42 26.78
N PRO A 29 40.20 -6.30 27.75
CA PRO A 29 40.85 -6.31 29.06
C PRO A 29 42.28 -6.85 29.00
N VAL A 30 43.26 -5.99 29.30
CA VAL A 30 44.69 -6.35 29.24
C VAL A 30 45.10 -7.25 30.41
N ARG A 31 45.79 -8.35 30.09
CA ARG A 31 46.43 -9.24 31.08
C ARG A 31 47.70 -8.62 31.66
N THR A 32 47.81 -8.67 32.98
CA THR A 32 49.05 -8.39 33.71
C THR A 32 50.04 -9.58 33.62
N PRO A 33 51.35 -9.38 33.86
CA PRO A 33 52.33 -10.48 33.89
C PRO A 33 52.05 -11.57 34.94
N SER A 34 51.19 -11.28 35.92
CA SER A 34 50.68 -12.21 36.94
C SER A 34 49.37 -12.93 36.52
N GLY A 35 48.99 -12.88 35.25
CA GLY A 35 47.87 -13.65 34.67
C GLY A 35 46.48 -13.01 34.81
N GLY A 36 46.32 -12.02 35.69
CA GLY A 36 45.03 -11.35 35.95
C GLY A 36 44.74 -10.17 35.01
N THR A 37 43.46 -9.98 34.66
CA THR A 37 42.95 -8.84 33.87
C THR A 37 42.54 -7.66 34.75
N ALA A 38 42.82 -6.43 34.32
CA ALA A 38 42.45 -5.20 35.03
C ALA A 38 41.58 -4.26 34.18
N VAL A 39 40.78 -3.41 34.84
CA VAL A 39 39.84 -2.45 34.21
C VAL A 39 40.09 -1.04 34.77
N ILE A 40 39.90 -0.02 33.92
CA ILE A 40 39.97 1.40 34.32
C ILE A 40 38.68 1.78 35.02
N GLU A 41 38.74 2.20 36.29
CA GLU A 41 37.55 2.54 37.09
C GLU A 41 37.19 4.04 36.98
N ARG A 42 38.20 4.91 36.77
CA ARG A 42 37.99 6.34 36.44
C ARG A 42 39.24 6.99 35.85
N ALA A 43 39.03 7.95 34.94
CA ALA A 43 39.98 9.00 34.61
C ALA A 43 39.48 10.33 35.20
N VAL A 44 40.38 11.15 35.76
CA VAL A 44 40.03 12.48 36.30
C VAL A 44 41.05 13.50 35.80
N GLN A 45 40.55 14.68 35.44
CA GLN A 45 41.35 15.84 35.05
C GLN A 45 41.28 16.89 36.16
N GLU A 46 42.42 17.25 36.74
CA GLU A 46 42.53 18.27 37.78
C GLU A 46 43.49 19.37 37.31
N GLY A 47 42.98 20.57 37.05
CA GLY A 47 43.77 21.82 37.02
C GLY A 47 44.87 21.98 35.96
N GLY A 48 45.11 21.03 35.04
CA GLY A 48 46.20 21.13 34.07
C GLY A 48 46.16 20.13 32.91
N PRO A 49 47.22 20.10 32.06
CA PRO A 49 47.29 19.29 30.83
C PRO A 49 47.74 17.84 31.05
N ALA A 50 47.57 17.29 32.26
CA ALA A 50 47.93 15.92 32.62
C ALA A 50 46.75 15.23 33.32
N HIS A 51 46.58 13.94 33.05
CA HIS A 51 45.48 13.12 33.57
C HIS A 51 45.99 12.05 34.55
N ARG A 52 45.19 11.72 35.56
CA ARG A 52 45.40 10.53 36.41
C ARG A 52 44.41 9.43 36.06
N LEU A 53 44.93 8.22 35.92
CA LEU A 53 44.17 6.99 35.71
C LEU A 53 44.21 6.13 36.98
N ARG A 54 43.08 5.48 37.31
CA ARG A 54 43.00 4.50 38.42
C ARG A 54 42.49 3.17 37.90
N LEU A 55 43.29 2.11 38.12
CA LEU A 55 43.04 0.73 37.69
C LEU A 55 42.54 -0.12 38.85
N ARG A 56 41.64 -1.06 38.58
CA ARG A 56 41.10 -2.03 39.54
C ARG A 56 41.13 -3.45 38.97
N HIS A 57 41.31 -4.43 39.85
CA HIS A 57 41.19 -5.87 39.54
C HIS A 57 39.77 -6.37 39.89
N PRO A 58 39.14 -7.26 39.09
CA PRO A 58 37.77 -7.73 39.33
C PRO A 58 37.56 -8.38 40.70
N ASP A 59 38.49 -9.24 41.12
CA ASP A 59 38.29 -10.24 42.19
C ASP A 59 38.48 -9.71 43.62
N ALA A 60 38.40 -8.38 43.81
CA ALA A 60 38.51 -7.75 45.12
C ALA A 60 37.12 -7.71 45.81
N PRO A 61 36.89 -8.48 46.89
CA PRO A 61 35.58 -8.64 47.51
C PRO A 61 35.08 -7.36 48.19
N ARG A 62 33.75 -7.15 48.18
CA ARG A 62 33.08 -6.09 48.95
C ARG A 62 33.01 -6.48 50.43
N THR A 63 33.66 -5.74 51.31
CA THR A 63 33.53 -5.89 52.76
C THR A 63 32.33 -5.10 53.29
N THR A 64 31.20 -5.78 53.51
CA THR A 64 30.13 -5.30 54.40
C THR A 64 30.27 -5.97 55.76
N ALA A 65 30.63 -5.20 56.79
CA ALA A 65 30.66 -5.64 58.17
C ALA A 65 30.18 -4.51 59.10
N GLU A 66 29.28 -4.84 60.01
CA GLU A 66 28.59 -3.94 60.93
C GLU A 66 29.13 -4.12 62.37
N PRO A 67 29.02 -3.11 63.25
CA PRO A 67 29.11 -3.31 64.69
C PRO A 67 27.79 -2.99 65.41
N ALA A 68 27.30 -3.95 66.19
CA ALA A 68 26.20 -3.82 67.16
C ALA A 68 26.66 -4.47 68.50
N PRO A 69 25.85 -4.55 69.58
CA PRO A 69 24.51 -3.99 69.84
C PRO A 69 24.39 -3.29 71.23
N ARG A 70 23.19 -2.79 71.60
CA ARG A 70 22.39 -3.27 72.77
C ARG A 70 21.06 -2.47 72.96
N PRO A 71 20.06 -3.00 73.71
CA PRO A 71 18.64 -2.63 73.56
C PRO A 71 18.04 -1.88 74.75
N THR A 72 16.73 -1.57 74.69
CA THR A 72 15.89 -1.36 75.88
C THR A 72 14.44 -1.83 75.62
N THR A 73 13.71 -2.19 76.68
CA THR A 73 12.41 -2.87 76.67
C THR A 73 11.20 -1.94 76.88
N ALA A 74 10.01 -2.44 76.57
CA ALA A 74 8.74 -1.72 76.67
C ALA A 74 8.17 -1.64 78.10
N GLN A 75 7.27 -0.67 78.33
CA GLN A 75 6.09 -0.82 79.21
C GLN A 75 4.98 0.21 78.91
N THR A 76 3.85 0.09 79.60
CA THR A 76 2.48 0.41 79.09
C THR A 76 1.80 1.62 79.82
N PRO A 77 0.51 1.98 79.59
CA PRO A 77 0.09 3.39 79.57
C PRO A 77 -0.60 3.90 80.87
N ARG A 78 -0.96 5.19 80.87
CA ARG A 78 -2.00 5.77 81.77
C ARG A 78 -2.96 6.71 81.02
N THR A 79 -4.12 6.92 81.66
CA THR A 79 -5.39 7.40 81.09
C THR A 79 -5.75 8.84 81.52
N THR A 80 -6.96 9.30 81.12
CA THR A 80 -7.71 10.52 81.57
C THR A 80 -7.32 11.85 80.89
N ALA A 81 -8.23 12.79 80.57
CA ALA A 81 -9.71 12.81 80.63
C ALA A 81 -10.36 13.71 79.54
N GLU A 82 -11.67 13.54 79.33
CA GLU A 82 -12.65 14.49 78.74
C GLU A 82 -13.11 15.54 79.82
N PRO A 83 -14.03 16.53 79.60
CA PRO A 83 -14.93 16.79 78.44
C PRO A 83 -15.13 18.29 77.99
N ALA A 84 -16.03 18.46 77.00
CA ALA A 84 -17.11 19.48 76.91
C ALA A 84 -16.94 20.95 76.38
N SER A 85 -17.60 21.20 75.24
CA SER A 85 -18.38 22.43 74.86
C SER A 85 -17.60 23.70 74.42
N ARG A 86 -18.16 24.73 73.74
CA ARG A 86 -19.57 25.13 73.47
C ARG A 86 -19.73 25.96 72.16
N LYS A 87 -20.97 26.15 71.68
CA LYS A 87 -21.47 26.95 70.51
C LYS A 87 -21.61 28.48 70.82
N PRO A 88 -22.11 29.40 69.94
CA PRO A 88 -21.87 29.66 68.48
C PRO A 88 -21.93 31.17 68.02
N ALA A 89 -21.58 31.47 66.74
CA ALA A 89 -22.15 32.55 65.87
C ALA A 89 -21.97 34.06 66.31
N PRO A 90 -22.45 35.11 65.56
CA PRO A 90 -23.10 35.19 64.23
C PRO A 90 -22.49 36.23 63.23
N ARG A 91 -23.19 36.50 62.10
CA ARG A 91 -22.94 37.57 61.09
C ARG A 91 -23.25 38.99 61.63
N PRO A 92 -22.87 40.06 60.88
CA PRO A 92 -23.91 40.78 60.12
C PRO A 92 -23.51 41.16 58.66
N THR A 93 -24.42 41.86 57.97
CA THR A 93 -24.44 42.19 56.52
C THR A 93 -24.30 43.68 56.22
N ALA A 94 -23.78 44.06 55.04
CA ALA A 94 -24.21 45.26 54.30
C ALA A 94 -23.75 45.25 52.81
N ALA A 95 -24.52 45.92 51.95
CA ALA A 95 -24.11 46.45 50.65
C ALA A 95 -24.49 47.96 50.64
N PRO A 96 -23.97 48.82 49.72
CA PRO A 96 -24.67 48.98 48.43
C PRO A 96 -23.79 49.44 47.23
N THR A 97 -24.41 49.53 46.05
CA THR A 97 -24.00 50.32 44.86
C THR A 97 -24.58 51.78 44.96
N PRO A 98 -24.33 52.80 44.08
CA PRO A 98 -24.05 52.69 42.62
C PRO A 98 -23.20 53.79 41.90
N ARG A 99 -23.09 53.62 40.55
CA ARG A 99 -23.13 54.65 39.46
C ARG A 99 -21.90 55.47 38.98
N THR A 100 -21.91 55.62 37.65
CA THR A 100 -21.44 56.74 36.76
C THR A 100 -19.95 57.04 36.51
N THR A 101 -19.51 56.64 35.31
CA THR A 101 -18.89 57.44 34.22
C THR A 101 -18.04 58.70 34.49
N ILE A 102 -16.88 58.79 33.82
CA ILE A 102 -16.37 59.99 33.09
C ILE A 102 -15.20 59.56 32.16
N GLU A 103 -15.03 60.25 31.03
CA GLU A 103 -13.89 60.18 30.09
C GLU A 103 -13.43 61.62 29.80
N PRO A 104 -12.14 61.90 29.46
CA PRO A 104 -11.89 62.41 28.10
C PRO A 104 -10.48 62.18 27.47
N ALA A 105 -10.50 62.17 26.13
CA ALA A 105 -9.56 62.71 25.11
C ALA A 105 -8.48 63.78 25.52
N SER A 106 -7.44 64.15 24.73
CA SER A 106 -6.70 63.64 23.53
C SER A 106 -5.61 64.66 23.09
N ARG A 107 -4.60 64.27 22.28
CA ARG A 107 -3.75 65.11 21.36
C ARG A 107 -2.92 64.18 20.43
N LYS A 108 -2.93 64.27 19.09
CA LYS A 108 -2.24 65.23 18.15
C LYS A 108 -0.69 65.08 18.17
N THR A 109 0.10 65.07 17.07
CA THR A 109 -0.06 65.35 15.61
C THR A 109 1.16 64.71 14.83
N ALA A 110 1.41 64.69 13.50
CA ALA A 110 0.83 65.24 12.24
C ALA A 110 1.27 64.36 11.00
N GLU A 111 1.17 64.90 9.77
CA GLU A 111 1.57 64.33 8.44
C GLU A 111 2.20 65.44 7.56
N PRO A 112 2.84 65.19 6.38
CA PRO A 112 2.22 65.70 5.13
C PRO A 112 2.57 65.03 3.76
N ALA A 113 1.53 64.75 2.93
CA ALA A 113 1.33 65.16 1.50
C ALA A 113 2.37 64.83 0.36
N PRO A 114 2.09 65.07 -0.96
CA PRO A 114 0.84 65.43 -1.68
C PRO A 114 0.48 64.52 -2.92
N ARG A 115 -0.52 64.92 -3.73
CA ARG A 115 -1.11 64.22 -4.92
C ARG A 115 -0.52 64.65 -6.29
N PRO A 116 -1.03 64.13 -7.42
CA PRO A 116 -1.97 64.94 -8.23
C PRO A 116 -3.26 64.21 -8.69
N THR A 117 -4.12 64.88 -9.47
CA THR A 117 -5.52 64.52 -9.79
C THR A 117 -5.98 64.94 -11.19
N THR A 118 -7.00 64.31 -11.78
CA THR A 118 -8.04 64.90 -12.71
C THR A 118 -9.00 63.79 -13.21
N ASP A 119 -10.15 64.04 -13.86
CA ASP A 119 -11.33 64.89 -13.54
C ASP A 119 -12.46 64.63 -14.59
N ARG A 120 -13.75 64.59 -14.19
CA ARG A 120 -14.91 64.90 -15.08
C ARG A 120 -16.28 65.05 -14.38
N ALA A 121 -17.20 65.69 -15.09
CA ALA A 121 -18.43 66.36 -14.60
C ALA A 121 -19.73 65.49 -14.58
N PRO A 122 -20.85 65.96 -13.96
CA PRO A 122 -21.90 65.07 -13.42
C PRO A 122 -23.36 65.23 -13.93
N ARG A 123 -24.19 64.23 -13.59
CA ARG A 123 -25.68 64.27 -13.36
C ARG A 123 -26.59 64.48 -14.61
N PRO A 124 -27.86 64.00 -14.62
CA PRO A 124 -28.94 64.26 -13.64
C PRO A 124 -29.49 63.03 -12.90
N ALA A 125 -30.55 63.22 -12.09
CA ALA A 125 -31.16 62.21 -11.23
C ALA A 125 -32.67 62.04 -11.49
N THR A 126 -33.21 60.86 -11.19
CA THR A 126 -34.65 60.56 -11.09
C THR A 126 -34.92 59.57 -9.95
N GLY A 127 -36.16 59.49 -9.50
CA GLY A 127 -36.67 58.59 -8.45
C GLY A 127 -37.99 59.12 -7.86
N PRO A 128 -38.62 58.46 -6.89
CA PRO A 128 -38.29 57.15 -6.31
C PRO A 128 -39.31 56.04 -6.67
N ALA A 129 -38.98 54.80 -6.33
CA ALA A 129 -39.92 53.66 -6.29
C ALA A 129 -39.71 52.87 -4.97
N PRO A 130 -40.69 52.06 -4.51
CA PRO A 130 -40.69 51.56 -3.12
C PRO A 130 -39.56 50.56 -2.78
N ALA A 131 -39.17 50.54 -1.51
CA ALA A 131 -38.16 49.61 -1.00
C ALA A 131 -38.67 48.16 -0.95
N ALA A 132 -37.86 47.24 -1.48
CA ALA A 132 -38.02 45.80 -1.25
C ALA A 132 -37.44 45.39 0.13
N PRO A 133 -37.80 44.21 0.68
CA PRO A 133 -37.22 43.71 1.92
C PRO A 133 -35.70 43.47 1.80
N PRO A 134 -34.94 43.49 2.91
CA PRO A 134 -33.53 43.12 2.89
C PRO A 134 -33.37 41.63 2.54
N GLU A 135 -32.47 41.33 1.61
CA GLU A 135 -32.06 39.96 1.29
C GLU A 135 -31.34 39.33 2.51
N PRO A 136 -31.46 38.00 2.72
CA PRO A 136 -30.73 37.32 3.78
C PRO A 136 -29.22 37.42 3.53
N ALA A 137 -28.45 37.60 4.60
CA ALA A 137 -27.00 37.73 4.50
C ALA A 137 -26.39 36.51 3.79
N SER A 138 -25.59 36.78 2.75
CA SER A 138 -24.86 35.76 2.00
C SER A 138 -23.99 34.98 2.97
N THR A 139 -24.19 33.66 3.07
CA THR A 139 -23.24 32.78 3.73
C THR A 139 -21.91 32.87 3.00
N GLU A 140 -20.87 33.37 3.67
CA GLU A 140 -19.50 33.22 3.18
C GLU A 140 -19.25 31.73 2.95
N GLN A 141 -19.07 31.35 1.68
CA GLN A 141 -18.62 30.01 1.36
C GLN A 141 -17.23 29.85 1.97
N ALA A 142 -17.07 28.87 2.85
CA ALA A 142 -15.76 28.51 3.37
C ALA A 142 -14.80 28.28 2.17
N PRO A 143 -13.52 28.70 2.26
CA PRO A 143 -12.57 28.47 1.20
C PRO A 143 -12.52 26.96 0.88
N PRO A 144 -12.37 26.56 -0.40
CA PRO A 144 -12.33 25.16 -0.77
C PRO A 144 -11.23 24.46 0.04
N ALA A 145 -11.57 23.30 0.60
CA ALA A 145 -10.64 22.52 1.39
C ALA A 145 -9.36 22.24 0.57
N ALA A 146 -8.20 22.34 1.22
CA ALA A 146 -6.96 21.91 0.59
C ALA A 146 -7.06 20.41 0.25
N PRO A 147 -6.53 19.95 -0.90
CA PRO A 147 -6.48 18.53 -1.20
C PRO A 147 -5.70 17.80 -0.10
N HIS A 148 -6.19 16.63 0.29
CA HIS A 148 -5.49 15.78 1.25
C HIS A 148 -4.14 15.35 0.66
N LEU A 149 -3.15 15.15 1.53
CA LEU A 149 -1.83 14.66 1.17
C LEU A 149 -1.76 13.12 1.20
N LEU A 150 -2.73 12.46 1.82
CA LEU A 150 -2.80 11.01 1.97
C LEU A 150 -3.97 10.37 1.22
N ASP A 151 -3.69 9.25 0.55
CA ASP A 151 -4.71 8.38 -0.02
C ASP A 151 -5.08 7.24 0.94
N ARG A 152 -6.38 6.91 0.98
CA ARG A 152 -6.90 5.74 1.71
C ARG A 152 -6.68 4.46 0.90
N HIS A 153 -6.00 3.49 1.50
CA HIS A 153 -5.84 2.15 0.95
C HIS A 153 -6.32 1.09 1.93
N VAL A 154 -6.86 -0.02 1.44
CA VAL A 154 -7.28 -1.18 2.24
C VAL A 154 -6.28 -2.32 2.08
N LEU A 155 -5.90 -2.95 3.19
CA LEU A 155 -5.00 -4.11 3.14
C LEU A 155 -5.75 -5.40 2.81
N ARG A 156 -5.24 -6.17 1.85
CA ARG A 156 -5.81 -7.44 1.39
C ARG A 156 -4.73 -8.49 1.16
N LEU A 157 -5.05 -9.77 1.38
CA LEU A 157 -4.22 -10.92 1.00
C LEU A 157 -4.59 -11.42 -0.40
N ALA A 158 -3.57 -11.61 -1.24
CA ALA A 158 -3.71 -11.68 -2.69
C ALA A 158 -2.95 -12.89 -3.29
N PRO A 159 -3.60 -13.80 -4.05
CA PRO A 159 -2.98 -15.02 -4.61
C PRO A 159 -1.87 -14.76 -5.63
N ALA A 160 -0.61 -14.89 -5.23
CA ALA A 160 0.55 -14.53 -6.03
C ALA A 160 1.49 -15.72 -6.28
N ALA A 161 1.79 -15.97 -7.55
CA ALA A 161 2.75 -17.00 -7.96
C ALA A 161 4.11 -16.85 -7.25
N ARG A 162 4.77 -17.98 -6.93
CA ARG A 162 6.18 -17.99 -6.56
C ARG A 162 7.00 -17.72 -7.84
N PRO A 163 7.96 -16.78 -7.85
CA PRO A 163 8.89 -16.62 -8.96
C PRO A 163 9.58 -17.95 -9.28
N ALA A 164 9.76 -18.27 -10.56
CA ALA A 164 10.39 -19.53 -10.94
C ALA A 164 11.83 -19.59 -10.40
N PRO A 165 12.21 -20.57 -9.56
CA PRO A 165 13.56 -20.65 -9.02
C PRO A 165 14.57 -20.85 -10.16
N GLY A 166 15.72 -20.17 -10.07
CA GLY A 166 16.75 -20.15 -11.11
C GLY A 166 17.50 -21.48 -11.28
N GLY A 167 16.82 -22.52 -11.74
CA GLY A 167 17.36 -23.84 -12.09
C GLY A 167 17.90 -24.70 -10.94
N GLY A 168 18.13 -24.12 -9.76
CA GLY A 168 18.71 -24.81 -8.61
C GLY A 168 17.71 -25.64 -7.79
N PRO A 169 18.16 -26.69 -7.09
CA PRO A 169 17.33 -27.41 -6.12
C PRO A 169 17.03 -26.52 -4.91
N VAL A 170 15.81 -26.60 -4.38
CA VAL A 170 15.42 -25.90 -3.14
C VAL A 170 16.30 -26.42 -1.99
N PRO A 171 16.96 -25.53 -1.21
CA PRO A 171 17.77 -25.95 -0.07
C PRO A 171 16.89 -26.54 1.03
N PRO A 172 17.43 -27.36 1.96
CA PRO A 172 16.69 -27.75 3.15
C PRO A 172 16.34 -26.51 3.98
N LEU A 173 15.18 -26.52 4.67
CA LEU A 173 14.82 -25.47 5.63
C LEU A 173 15.91 -25.27 6.70
N PHE A 174 16.62 -26.35 7.05
CA PHE A 174 17.74 -26.38 8.00
C PHE A 174 19.07 -26.69 7.28
N PRO A 175 19.73 -25.69 6.66
CA PRO A 175 21.10 -25.83 6.16
C PRO A 175 22.12 -25.99 7.32
N PRO A 176 23.38 -26.37 7.04
CA PRO A 176 24.44 -26.38 8.05
C PRO A 176 24.63 -24.99 8.71
N ALA A 177 25.16 -24.94 9.93
CA ALA A 177 25.31 -23.71 10.72
C ALA A 177 23.99 -22.92 10.94
N THR A 178 22.88 -23.64 11.16
CA THR A 178 21.58 -23.04 11.51
C THR A 178 21.37 -22.99 13.03
N VAL A 179 20.97 -21.84 13.57
CA VAL A 179 20.32 -21.77 14.89
C VAL A 179 18.81 -21.81 14.71
N VAL A 180 18.14 -22.74 15.41
CA VAL A 180 16.68 -22.90 15.39
C VAL A 180 16.10 -22.46 16.73
N LEU A 181 15.33 -21.38 16.76
CA LEU A 181 14.41 -21.10 17.87
C LEU A 181 13.12 -21.89 17.67
N ALA A 182 12.57 -22.43 18.75
CA ALA A 182 11.27 -23.11 18.79
C ALA A 182 10.61 -22.83 20.15
N ASP A 183 9.30 -23.05 20.26
CA ASP A 183 8.63 -23.19 21.56
C ASP A 183 8.74 -24.64 22.08
N ARG A 184 8.01 -25.01 23.15
CA ARG A 184 8.08 -26.37 23.74
C ARG A 184 7.16 -27.40 23.08
N HIS A 185 6.31 -26.98 22.16
CA HIS A 185 5.31 -27.80 21.47
C HIS A 185 5.65 -28.00 20.00
N THR A 186 6.37 -27.07 19.37
CA THR A 186 6.90 -27.21 18.02
C THR A 186 7.84 -28.43 17.91
N THR A 187 7.28 -29.55 17.44
CA THR A 187 7.99 -30.80 17.21
C THR A 187 8.96 -30.69 16.03
N LEU A 188 10.16 -30.18 16.32
CA LEU A 188 11.39 -30.60 15.62
C LEU A 188 11.49 -32.14 15.58
N GLY A 189 10.93 -32.84 16.59
CA GLY A 189 10.86 -34.30 16.62
C GLY A 189 12.25 -34.94 16.63
N ALA A 190 12.37 -36.14 16.07
CA ALA A 190 13.64 -36.84 15.90
C ALA A 190 14.40 -36.41 14.63
N ARG A 191 14.41 -35.10 14.30
CA ARG A 191 15.15 -34.57 13.16
C ARG A 191 16.61 -34.33 13.52
N ASP A 192 17.52 -35.07 12.89
CA ASP A 192 18.96 -34.79 12.95
C ASP A 192 19.28 -33.45 12.27
N LEU A 193 19.57 -32.42 13.08
CA LEU A 193 20.08 -31.16 12.58
C LEU A 193 21.49 -31.33 11.99
N ARG A 194 21.74 -30.71 10.84
CA ARG A 194 23.01 -30.83 10.11
C ARG A 194 24.18 -30.27 10.94
N PRO A 195 25.42 -30.81 10.80
CA PRO A 195 26.58 -30.38 11.57
C PRO A 195 26.76 -28.85 11.68
N GLY A 196 27.15 -28.39 12.88
CA GLY A 196 27.28 -26.97 13.21
C GLY A 196 25.96 -26.25 13.53
N SER A 197 24.81 -26.92 13.42
CA SER A 197 23.49 -26.35 13.76
C SER A 197 23.13 -26.61 15.22
N THR A 198 22.22 -25.81 15.80
CA THR A 198 21.82 -25.91 17.21
C THR A 198 20.34 -25.55 17.37
N ALA A 199 19.58 -26.41 18.07
CA ALA A 199 18.22 -26.12 18.50
C ALA A 199 18.22 -25.37 19.84
N LEU A 200 17.33 -24.40 19.97
CA LEU A 200 17.06 -23.59 21.17
C LEU A 200 15.57 -23.67 21.51
N THR A 201 15.15 -24.88 21.89
CA THR A 201 13.86 -25.14 22.54
C THR A 201 13.84 -24.48 23.94
N PRO A 202 12.71 -23.97 24.48
CA PRO A 202 12.76 -22.89 25.47
C PRO A 202 13.50 -23.19 26.78
N LEU A 203 14.63 -22.49 26.92
CA LEU A 203 15.31 -22.10 28.16
C LEU A 203 15.82 -23.28 29.01
N GLN A 204 16.96 -23.82 28.59
CA GLN A 204 17.99 -24.37 29.50
C GLN A 204 18.87 -23.21 30.04
N ASP A 205 19.83 -23.51 30.94
CA ASP A 205 20.55 -22.52 31.76
C ASP A 205 21.48 -21.54 31.01
N GLU A 206 21.69 -21.70 29.70
CA GLU A 206 22.49 -20.77 28.89
C GLU A 206 21.64 -19.69 28.22
N SER A 207 22.15 -18.46 28.18
CA SER A 207 21.49 -17.36 27.48
C SER A 207 21.52 -17.56 25.96
N VAL A 208 20.40 -17.25 25.30
CA VAL A 208 20.24 -17.35 23.84
C VAL A 208 21.37 -16.63 23.09
N GLU A 209 21.71 -15.41 23.53
CA GLU A 209 22.79 -14.60 22.97
C GLU A 209 24.15 -15.28 23.10
N ALA A 210 24.43 -15.91 24.24
CA ALA A 210 25.68 -16.63 24.46
C ALA A 210 25.82 -17.84 23.50
N THR A 211 24.71 -18.52 23.19
CA THR A 211 24.70 -19.56 22.15
C THR A 211 24.91 -18.97 20.76
N VAL A 212 24.23 -17.88 20.40
CA VAL A 212 24.38 -17.23 19.09
C VAL A 212 25.82 -16.74 18.87
N LEU A 213 26.43 -16.06 19.84
CA LEU A 213 27.80 -15.55 19.77
C LEU A 213 28.86 -16.68 19.71
N ARG A 214 28.55 -17.85 20.29
CA ARG A 214 29.38 -19.06 20.26
C ARG A 214 29.26 -19.83 18.94
N VAL A 215 28.03 -20.04 18.46
CA VAL A 215 27.73 -20.84 17.25
C VAL A 215 28.00 -20.05 15.97
N ARG A 216 27.77 -18.74 15.98
CA ARG A 216 27.90 -17.82 14.84
C ARG A 216 27.12 -18.31 13.61
N PRO A 217 25.78 -18.45 13.72
CA PRO A 217 24.96 -19.04 12.67
C PRO A 217 25.01 -18.23 11.37
N ARG A 218 25.18 -18.94 10.25
CA ARG A 218 24.91 -18.38 8.91
C ARG A 218 23.40 -18.26 8.64
N HIS A 219 22.59 -19.07 9.32
CA HIS A 219 21.14 -19.08 9.13
C HIS A 219 20.42 -19.12 10.48
N VAL A 220 19.37 -18.31 10.64
CA VAL A 220 18.44 -18.39 11.77
C VAL A 220 17.09 -18.88 11.26
N ARG A 221 16.50 -19.83 11.99
CA ARG A 221 15.12 -20.28 11.80
C ARG A 221 14.37 -20.05 13.10
N VAL A 222 13.20 -19.44 13.04
CA VAL A 222 12.27 -19.33 14.16
C VAL A 222 11.05 -20.15 13.79
N LEU A 223 10.68 -21.09 14.64
CA LEU A 223 9.44 -21.85 14.54
C LEU A 223 8.48 -21.32 15.60
N VAL A 224 7.27 -20.99 15.18
CA VAL A 224 6.19 -20.49 16.03
C VAL A 224 4.96 -21.35 15.79
N ASP A 225 4.44 -22.02 16.81
CA ASP A 225 3.12 -22.65 16.76
C ASP A 225 2.07 -21.75 17.40
N LEU A 226 1.05 -21.38 16.61
CA LEU A 226 -0.12 -20.63 17.07
C LEU A 226 -1.38 -21.51 17.17
N SER A 227 -1.29 -22.81 16.88
CA SER A 227 -2.43 -23.75 16.95
C SER A 227 -2.94 -24.00 18.38
N GLN A 228 -2.13 -23.68 19.39
CA GLN A 228 -2.44 -23.82 20.82
C GLN A 228 -2.74 -22.48 21.52
N GLU A 229 -2.66 -21.37 20.81
CA GLU A 229 -3.00 -20.03 21.33
C GLU A 229 -4.50 -19.76 21.11
N ASP A 230 -5.16 -19.10 22.06
CA ASP A 230 -6.56 -18.69 21.90
C ASP A 230 -6.62 -17.33 21.17
N PRO A 231 -7.25 -17.25 19.98
CA PRO A 231 -7.36 -15.99 19.23
C PRO A 231 -8.06 -14.87 20.01
N LEU A 232 -8.90 -15.21 20.99
CA LEU A 232 -9.72 -14.26 21.75
C LEU A 232 -9.06 -13.81 23.06
N ALA A 233 -8.12 -14.60 23.61
CA ALA A 233 -7.44 -14.28 24.87
C ALA A 233 -6.21 -13.37 24.71
N GLY A 234 -5.66 -13.26 23.49
CA GLY A 234 -4.39 -12.61 23.22
C GLY A 234 -3.18 -13.52 23.50
N PRO A 235 -1.94 -13.03 23.26
CA PRO A 235 -0.74 -13.87 23.26
C PRO A 235 -0.35 -14.34 24.66
N SER A 236 -0.05 -15.63 24.78
CA SER A 236 0.37 -16.24 26.05
C SER A 236 1.73 -15.73 26.55
N GLU A 237 1.97 -15.87 27.85
CA GLU A 237 3.30 -15.64 28.43
C GLU A 237 4.39 -16.56 27.86
N GLN A 238 4.04 -17.66 27.18
CA GLN A 238 5.01 -18.49 26.47
C GLN A 238 5.35 -17.87 25.11
N LEU A 239 4.35 -17.44 24.35
CA LEU A 239 4.54 -16.78 23.05
C LEU A 239 5.28 -15.44 23.17
N LEU A 240 4.95 -14.62 24.19
CA LEU A 240 5.67 -13.38 24.46
C LEU A 240 7.15 -13.64 24.85
N ARG A 241 7.45 -14.75 25.54
CA ARG A 241 8.83 -15.18 25.83
C ARG A 241 9.56 -15.71 24.58
N LEU A 242 8.87 -16.36 23.64
CA LEU A 242 9.44 -16.68 22.33
C LEU A 242 9.77 -15.41 21.55
N HIS A 243 8.84 -14.45 21.50
CA HIS A 243 9.05 -13.15 20.83
C HIS A 243 10.22 -12.36 21.43
N ASP A 244 10.40 -12.40 22.76
CA ASP A 244 11.58 -11.86 23.43
C ASP A 244 12.87 -12.59 22.99
N ALA A 245 12.84 -13.93 22.85
CA ALA A 245 13.98 -14.71 22.38
C ALA A 245 14.33 -14.45 20.90
N VAL A 246 13.33 -14.19 20.05
CA VAL A 246 13.51 -13.76 18.65
C VAL A 246 14.29 -12.44 18.59
N PHE A 247 13.87 -11.43 19.36
CA PHE A 247 14.59 -10.15 19.47
C PHE A 247 16.02 -10.33 20.00
N ARG A 248 16.21 -11.10 21.08
CA ARG A 248 17.54 -11.36 21.67
C ARG A 248 18.47 -12.08 20.69
N THR A 249 17.92 -12.98 19.86
CA THR A 249 18.66 -13.66 18.79
C THR A 249 19.08 -12.69 17.70
N ALA A 250 18.15 -11.87 17.20
CA ALA A 250 18.47 -10.86 16.20
C ALA A 250 19.53 -9.86 16.71
N LYS A 251 19.40 -9.43 17.98
CA LYS A 251 20.40 -8.58 18.64
C LYS A 251 21.79 -9.23 18.67
N ALA A 252 21.90 -10.46 19.18
CA ALA A 252 23.17 -11.18 19.24
C ALA A 252 23.77 -11.46 17.85
N CYS A 253 22.93 -11.66 16.82
CA CYS A 253 23.34 -11.76 15.43
C CYS A 253 23.86 -10.43 14.84
N ALA A 254 23.40 -9.28 15.34
CA ALA A 254 23.93 -7.96 14.95
C ALA A 254 25.25 -7.60 15.66
N GLU A 255 25.61 -8.30 16.74
CA GLU A 255 26.90 -8.22 17.43
C GLU A 255 27.99 -9.11 16.78
N LEU A 256 27.64 -9.92 15.77
CA LEU A 256 28.59 -10.74 15.01
C LEU A 256 29.37 -9.91 13.98
N PRO A 257 30.61 -10.31 13.60
CA PRO A 257 31.38 -9.63 12.55
C PRO A 257 30.69 -9.65 11.17
N GLU A 258 29.90 -10.70 10.91
CA GLU A 258 29.09 -10.91 9.73
C GLU A 258 27.68 -11.29 10.21
N ARG A 259 26.64 -10.68 9.62
CA ARG A 259 25.24 -11.02 9.93
C ARG A 259 24.85 -12.35 9.28
N PRO A 260 23.83 -13.07 9.78
CA PRO A 260 23.31 -14.26 9.12
C PRO A 260 22.88 -13.95 7.67
N GLU A 261 23.17 -14.87 6.74
CA GLU A 261 22.71 -14.83 5.35
C GLU A 261 21.20 -14.96 5.24
N SER A 262 20.54 -15.57 6.24
CA SER A 262 19.08 -15.63 6.31
C SER A 262 18.54 -15.67 7.73
N PHE A 263 17.40 -15.01 7.95
CA PHE A 263 16.63 -15.03 9.20
C PHE A 263 15.15 -15.27 8.82
N ALA A 264 14.70 -16.53 8.91
CA ALA A 264 13.35 -16.91 8.49
C ALA A 264 12.47 -17.28 9.69
N VAL A 265 11.25 -16.76 9.74
CA VAL A 265 10.25 -17.07 10.77
C VAL A 265 9.10 -17.85 10.14
N VAL A 266 8.89 -19.08 10.59
CA VAL A 266 7.79 -19.95 10.15
C VAL A 266 6.70 -19.94 11.22
N VAL A 267 5.49 -19.50 10.84
CA VAL A 267 4.35 -19.36 11.75
C VAL A 267 3.27 -20.37 11.38
N LEU A 268 3.23 -21.48 12.12
CA LEU A 268 2.28 -22.58 11.98
C LEU A 268 0.94 -22.21 12.64
N GLY A 269 -0.17 -22.56 12.00
CA GLY A 269 -1.51 -22.11 12.41
C GLY A 269 -1.70 -20.59 12.35
N GLY A 270 -0.83 -19.85 11.66
CA GLY A 270 -0.82 -18.38 11.67
C GLY A 270 -1.87 -17.71 10.77
N ILE A 271 -2.55 -18.50 9.95
CA ILE A 271 -3.65 -18.10 9.06
C ILE A 271 -4.58 -19.31 8.90
N ASP A 272 -5.89 -19.11 8.73
CA ASP A 272 -6.81 -20.21 8.43
C ASP A 272 -6.95 -20.45 6.90
N ALA A 273 -7.59 -21.56 6.52
CA ALA A 273 -7.86 -21.86 5.10
C ALA A 273 -8.81 -20.84 4.43
N SER A 274 -9.55 -20.05 5.22
CA SER A 274 -10.38 -18.92 4.77
C SER A 274 -9.57 -17.62 4.54
N ARG A 275 -8.25 -17.67 4.74
CA ARG A 275 -7.28 -16.55 4.62
C ARG A 275 -7.38 -15.51 5.75
N VAL A 276 -7.92 -15.87 6.90
CA VAL A 276 -8.00 -15.04 8.11
C VAL A 276 -6.74 -15.26 8.97
N PRO A 277 -5.90 -14.24 9.22
CA PRO A 277 -4.76 -14.38 10.11
C PRO A 277 -5.15 -14.69 11.55
N HIS A 278 -4.30 -15.42 12.27
CA HIS A 278 -4.33 -15.46 13.72
C HIS A 278 -3.85 -14.10 14.28
N PRO A 279 -4.49 -13.51 15.31
CA PRO A 279 -4.10 -12.19 15.85
C PRO A 279 -2.62 -12.12 16.26
N CYS A 280 -2.07 -13.20 16.82
CA CYS A 280 -0.68 -13.22 17.26
C CYS A 280 0.35 -13.33 16.13
N THR A 281 -0.07 -13.61 14.89
CA THR A 281 0.80 -13.60 13.70
C THR A 281 1.45 -12.23 13.48
N GLY A 282 0.68 -11.15 13.71
CA GLY A 282 1.14 -9.77 13.56
C GLY A 282 2.40 -9.42 14.35
N LEU A 283 2.61 -10.06 15.52
CA LEU A 283 3.82 -9.88 16.31
C LEU A 283 5.07 -10.22 15.47
N PHE A 284 5.06 -11.40 14.86
CA PHE A 284 6.21 -11.92 14.13
C PHE A 284 6.36 -11.32 12.74
N THR A 285 5.24 -11.05 12.03
CA THR A 285 5.29 -10.41 10.71
C THR A 285 5.71 -8.94 10.80
N GLY A 286 5.20 -8.20 11.78
CA GLY A 286 5.61 -6.82 12.05
C GLY A 286 7.08 -6.70 12.51
N PHE A 287 7.58 -7.66 13.29
CA PHE A 287 9.01 -7.75 13.64
C PHE A 287 9.89 -7.96 12.40
N VAL A 288 9.53 -8.93 11.54
CA VAL A 288 10.28 -9.28 10.33
C VAL A 288 10.35 -8.12 9.32
N LYS A 289 9.22 -7.44 9.08
CA LYS A 289 9.15 -6.26 8.19
C LYS A 289 10.22 -5.22 8.54
N SER A 290 10.31 -4.83 9.82
CA SER A 290 11.31 -3.88 10.29
C SER A 290 12.74 -4.43 10.27
N LEU A 291 12.94 -5.73 10.56
CA LEU A 291 14.27 -6.34 10.55
C LEU A 291 14.86 -6.44 9.13
N ALA A 292 14.05 -6.73 8.12
CA ALA A 292 14.49 -6.74 6.72
C ALA A 292 15.05 -5.38 6.28
N LEU A 293 14.40 -4.28 6.69
CA LEU A 293 14.85 -2.90 6.44
C LEU A 293 16.10 -2.51 7.23
N GLU A 294 16.44 -3.20 8.32
CA GLU A 294 17.74 -3.04 8.99
C GLU A 294 18.85 -3.89 8.34
N TRP A 295 18.48 -5.04 7.74
CA TRP A 295 19.41 -6.06 7.24
C TRP A 295 19.20 -6.38 5.73
N PRO A 296 19.28 -5.40 4.80
CA PRO A 296 19.00 -5.61 3.37
C PRO A 296 20.00 -6.53 2.62
N ALA A 297 21.07 -6.98 3.29
CA ALA A 297 22.02 -7.96 2.75
C ALA A 297 21.73 -9.40 3.24
N SER A 298 20.67 -9.60 4.02
CA SER A 298 20.23 -10.89 4.58
C SER A 298 18.86 -11.26 4.02
N SER A 299 18.62 -12.54 3.70
CA SER A 299 17.28 -13.04 3.39
C SER A 299 16.43 -13.10 4.67
N VAL A 300 15.64 -12.04 4.92
CA VAL A 300 14.78 -11.92 6.11
C VAL A 300 13.32 -12.06 5.70
N VAL A 301 12.64 -13.13 6.12
CA VAL A 301 11.28 -13.47 5.64
C VAL A 301 10.42 -14.13 6.71
N ALA A 302 9.12 -13.84 6.71
CA ALA A 302 8.10 -14.54 7.48
C ALA A 302 7.26 -15.41 6.54
N VAL A 303 7.09 -16.68 6.90
CA VAL A 303 6.24 -17.64 6.19
C VAL A 303 5.13 -18.06 7.14
N VAL A 304 3.95 -17.48 6.94
CA VAL A 304 2.73 -17.79 7.69
C VAL A 304 2.01 -18.95 6.99
N HIS A 305 1.55 -19.96 7.73
CA HIS A 305 0.92 -21.14 7.14
C HIS A 305 -0.31 -21.59 7.94
N ASP A 306 -1.31 -22.11 7.22
CA ASP A 306 -2.46 -22.83 7.76
C ASP A 306 -2.14 -24.24 8.28
N ALA A 307 -0.96 -24.77 7.97
CA ALA A 307 -0.45 -26.00 8.56
C ALA A 307 -0.10 -25.78 10.04
N THR A 308 -0.58 -26.66 10.92
CA THR A 308 -0.16 -26.72 12.34
C THR A 308 1.11 -27.56 12.54
N GLU A 309 1.53 -28.31 11.53
CA GLU A 309 2.66 -29.24 11.57
C GLU A 309 3.77 -28.81 10.61
N LEU A 310 5.01 -28.77 11.12
CA LEU A 310 6.17 -28.31 10.33
C LEU A 310 6.41 -29.15 9.07
N THR A 311 6.09 -30.45 9.11
CA THR A 311 6.25 -31.36 7.97
C THR A 311 5.43 -30.98 6.74
N ALA A 312 4.27 -30.31 6.93
CA ALA A 312 3.47 -29.80 5.82
C ALA A 312 3.99 -28.44 5.31
N ALA A 313 4.44 -27.56 6.21
CA ALA A 313 4.94 -26.24 5.86
C ALA A 313 6.39 -26.21 5.31
N GLU A 314 7.19 -27.25 5.56
CA GLU A 314 8.65 -27.22 5.36
C GLU A 314 9.09 -26.91 3.93
N THR A 315 8.40 -27.45 2.91
CA THR A 315 8.80 -27.25 1.50
C THR A 315 8.60 -25.80 1.06
N ASP A 316 7.46 -25.21 1.42
CA ASP A 316 7.18 -23.81 1.09
C ASP A 316 8.01 -22.85 1.95
N ALA A 317 8.17 -23.14 3.25
CA ALA A 317 9.06 -22.38 4.12
C ALA A 317 10.53 -22.38 3.63
N ALA A 318 11.02 -23.52 3.15
CA ALA A 318 12.35 -23.62 2.56
C ALA A 318 12.47 -22.81 1.27
N ALA A 319 11.49 -22.94 0.36
CA ALA A 319 11.47 -22.25 -0.93
C ALA A 319 11.42 -20.72 -0.78
N GLU A 320 10.62 -20.18 0.15
CA GLU A 320 10.59 -18.74 0.39
C GLU A 320 11.91 -18.18 0.95
N THR A 321 12.79 -18.99 1.58
CA THR A 321 14.09 -18.48 2.03
C THR A 321 15.06 -18.08 0.91
N LEU A 322 14.77 -18.47 -0.35
CA LEU A 322 15.48 -18.05 -1.56
C LEU A 322 14.63 -17.29 -2.57
N ALA A 323 13.32 -17.15 -2.35
CA ALA A 323 12.46 -16.42 -3.27
C ALA A 323 12.63 -14.90 -3.08
N GLU A 324 12.40 -14.14 -4.14
CA GLU A 324 12.10 -12.72 -4.01
C GLU A 324 10.65 -12.55 -3.55
N GLN A 325 10.44 -11.72 -2.54
CA GLN A 325 9.11 -11.30 -2.08
C GLN A 325 8.81 -9.86 -2.49
N MET A 326 7.54 -9.49 -2.33
CA MET A 326 7.10 -8.10 -2.28
C MET A 326 7.47 -7.51 -0.90
N LEU A 327 6.54 -7.51 0.06
CA LEU A 327 6.91 -7.36 1.47
C LEU A 327 7.52 -8.69 1.98
N PRO A 328 8.40 -8.69 2.99
CA PRO A 328 9.08 -9.87 3.53
C PRO A 328 8.15 -10.81 4.35
N VAL A 329 6.89 -10.92 3.95
CA VAL A 329 5.84 -11.71 4.59
C VAL A 329 5.02 -12.41 3.51
N VAL A 330 5.07 -13.74 3.51
CA VAL A 330 4.30 -14.61 2.63
C VAL A 330 3.33 -15.43 3.48
N SER A 331 2.11 -15.64 3.00
CA SER A 331 1.12 -16.49 3.67
C SER A 331 0.70 -17.66 2.78
N PHE A 332 0.46 -18.82 3.38
CA PHE A 332 -0.02 -20.04 2.72
C PHE A 332 -1.31 -20.47 3.37
N ALA A 333 -2.40 -20.50 2.59
CA ALA A 333 -3.73 -20.88 3.05
C ALA A 333 -4.49 -21.62 1.94
N GLY A 334 -5.02 -22.81 2.24
CA GLY A 334 -5.69 -23.67 1.26
C GLY A 334 -4.80 -24.04 0.08
N GLY A 335 -3.49 -24.26 0.32
CA GLY A 335 -2.49 -24.48 -0.72
C GLY A 335 -2.20 -23.26 -1.62
N THR A 336 -2.76 -22.09 -1.33
CA THR A 336 -2.55 -20.85 -2.10
C THR A 336 -1.44 -20.01 -1.47
N ARG A 337 -0.42 -19.63 -2.24
CA ARG A 337 0.57 -18.60 -1.86
C ARG A 337 -0.06 -17.21 -1.96
N LEU A 338 0.05 -16.42 -0.90
CA LEU A 338 -0.58 -15.12 -0.71
C LEU A 338 0.45 -14.05 -0.32
N LEU A 339 0.28 -12.84 -0.85
CA LEU A 339 1.06 -11.65 -0.49
C LEU A 339 0.11 -10.51 -0.07
N TRP A 340 0.64 -9.53 0.68
CA TRP A 340 -0.10 -8.34 1.10
C TRP A 340 -0.13 -7.25 0.04
N GLN A 341 -1.32 -6.73 -0.25
CA GLN A 341 -1.56 -5.56 -1.11
C GLN A 341 -2.19 -4.41 -0.33
N ALA A 342 -1.85 -3.18 -0.69
CA ALA A 342 -2.56 -1.96 -0.27
C ALA A 342 -3.37 -1.41 -1.45
N VAL A 343 -4.63 -1.82 -1.56
CA VAL A 343 -5.51 -1.45 -2.68
C VAL A 343 -6.07 -0.04 -2.44
N PRO A 344 -5.88 0.93 -3.35
CA PRO A 344 -6.49 2.26 -3.23
C PRO A 344 -8.01 2.15 -3.18
N GLU A 345 -8.64 2.70 -2.15
CA GLU A 345 -10.09 2.62 -1.96
C GLU A 345 -10.59 3.84 -1.18
N PRO A 346 -11.14 4.86 -1.86
CA PRO A 346 -11.67 6.07 -1.21
C PRO A 346 -12.74 5.79 -0.14
N GLY A 347 -13.40 4.63 -0.21
CA GLY A 347 -14.47 4.24 0.70
C GLY A 347 -15.84 4.74 0.27
N ALA A 348 -16.87 4.32 0.99
CA ALA A 348 -18.27 4.66 0.74
C ALA A 348 -18.90 5.21 2.01
N VAL A 349 -18.97 6.54 2.13
CA VAL A 349 -19.52 7.23 3.31
C VAL A 349 -21.04 7.01 3.38
N ARG A 350 -21.53 6.66 4.56
CA ARG A 350 -22.96 6.48 4.82
C ARG A 350 -23.59 7.83 5.21
N ALA A 351 -24.66 8.21 4.51
CA ALA A 351 -25.56 9.24 4.99
C ALA A 351 -26.33 8.74 6.24
N SER A 352 -25.79 9.02 7.43
CA SER A 352 -26.45 8.78 8.72
C SER A 352 -26.02 9.84 9.72
N ALA A 353 -26.97 10.41 10.45
CA ALA A 353 -26.63 11.06 11.71
C ALA A 353 -26.16 9.98 12.71
N ALA A 354 -25.22 10.32 13.59
CA ALA A 354 -24.93 9.48 14.76
C ALA A 354 -26.13 9.53 15.73
N PRO A 355 -26.46 8.42 16.42
CA PRO A 355 -27.55 8.41 17.39
C PRO A 355 -27.22 9.33 18.58
N THR A 356 -28.10 10.30 18.86
CA THR A 356 -27.85 11.33 19.88
C THR A 356 -27.58 10.72 21.25
N GLY A 357 -26.36 10.91 21.75
CA GLY A 357 -26.00 10.59 23.13
C GLY A 357 -25.17 9.32 23.36
N TYR A 358 -24.71 8.64 22.29
CA TYR A 358 -23.90 7.40 22.34
C TYR A 358 -22.64 7.47 23.22
N THR A 359 -22.14 6.30 23.65
CA THR A 359 -21.02 6.19 24.61
C THR A 359 -19.72 5.72 23.95
N VAL A 360 -18.64 6.47 24.19
CA VAL A 360 -17.27 6.21 23.71
C VAL A 360 -16.33 5.92 24.88
N VAL A 361 -15.52 4.87 24.74
CA VAL A 361 -14.35 4.60 25.60
C VAL A 361 -13.08 4.90 24.82
N ALA A 362 -12.17 5.70 25.38
CA ALA A 362 -10.92 6.08 24.73
C ALA A 362 -9.70 5.69 25.58
N ALA A 363 -9.13 4.52 25.26
CA ALA A 363 -7.92 4.02 25.88
C ALA A 363 -6.71 4.80 25.34
N GLY A 364 -6.18 5.73 26.14
CA GLY A 364 -5.10 6.65 25.75
C GLY A 364 -5.56 8.04 25.28
N GLY A 365 -6.84 8.39 25.37
CA GLY A 365 -7.39 9.62 24.76
C GLY A 365 -7.02 10.96 25.41
N GLY A 366 -6.36 11.00 26.56
CA GLY A 366 -6.19 12.24 27.34
C GLY A 366 -5.19 13.27 26.80
N ARG A 367 -4.39 12.92 25.77
CA ARG A 367 -3.25 13.73 25.27
C ARG A 367 -3.04 13.56 23.77
N GLY A 368 -2.37 14.53 23.15
CA GLY A 368 -1.95 14.47 21.72
C GLY A 368 -3.11 14.13 20.76
N ILE A 369 -2.84 13.25 19.79
CA ILE A 369 -3.79 12.84 18.74
C ILE A 369 -5.15 12.42 19.33
N GLY A 370 -5.15 11.66 20.44
CA GLY A 370 -6.39 11.22 21.07
C GLY A 370 -7.25 12.36 21.61
N ALA A 371 -6.63 13.44 22.12
CA ALA A 371 -7.35 14.61 22.61
C ALA A 371 -7.94 15.45 21.46
N GLU A 372 -7.21 15.60 20.36
CA GLU A 372 -7.69 16.29 19.15
C GLU A 372 -8.90 15.57 18.54
N LEU A 373 -8.80 14.25 18.34
CA LEU A 373 -9.88 13.46 17.74
C LEU A 373 -11.10 13.34 18.66
N LEU A 374 -10.91 13.23 19.98
CA LEU A 374 -12.02 13.32 20.93
C LEU A 374 -12.66 14.72 20.90
N THR A 375 -11.89 15.78 20.71
CA THR A 375 -12.42 17.15 20.60
C THR A 375 -13.22 17.34 19.31
N ALA A 376 -12.78 16.75 18.20
CA ALA A 376 -13.55 16.72 16.95
C ALA A 376 -14.87 15.95 17.12
N LEU A 377 -14.82 14.75 17.72
CA LEU A 377 -16.00 13.92 17.98
C LEU A 377 -16.98 14.57 18.97
N ALA A 378 -16.46 15.26 19.99
CA ALA A 378 -17.24 16.07 20.92
C ALA A 378 -17.99 17.20 20.22
N ARG A 379 -17.32 17.92 19.30
CA ARG A 379 -17.93 19.00 18.50
C ARG A 379 -18.99 18.48 17.54
N ARG A 380 -18.80 17.28 16.97
CA ARG A 380 -19.73 16.68 16.01
C ARG A 380 -20.99 16.15 16.69
N ASP A 381 -20.83 15.29 17.71
CA ASP A 381 -21.92 14.43 18.19
C ASP A 381 -22.25 14.56 19.70
N ARG A 382 -21.41 15.24 20.49
CA ARG A 382 -21.48 15.31 21.97
C ARG A 382 -21.72 13.95 22.67
N PRO A 383 -20.94 12.89 22.36
CA PRO A 383 -21.06 11.59 23.00
C PRO A 383 -20.75 11.65 24.50
N ARG A 384 -21.03 10.56 25.23
CA ARG A 384 -20.48 10.35 26.57
C ARG A 384 -19.06 9.79 26.42
N LEU A 385 -18.11 10.35 27.16
CA LEU A 385 -16.68 10.07 27.01
C LEU A 385 -16.08 9.47 28.29
N HIS A 386 -15.68 8.20 28.23
CA HIS A 386 -14.82 7.57 29.24
C HIS A 386 -13.38 7.54 28.73
N VAL A 387 -12.57 8.50 29.18
CA VAL A 387 -11.16 8.62 28.77
C VAL A 387 -10.29 7.86 29.78
N ILE A 388 -9.54 6.86 29.33
CA ILE A 388 -8.67 6.05 30.19
C ILE A 388 -7.20 6.45 29.95
N GLY A 389 -6.41 6.60 31.02
CA GLY A 389 -4.96 6.82 30.89
C GLY A 389 -4.21 6.79 32.22
N SER A 390 -2.88 6.68 32.15
CA SER A 390 -2.02 6.47 33.33
C SER A 390 -1.58 7.74 34.07
N THR A 391 -2.02 8.92 33.61
CA THR A 391 -1.61 10.21 34.19
C THR A 391 -2.44 10.53 35.42
N ARG A 392 -1.85 10.51 36.62
CA ARG A 392 -2.55 10.95 37.83
C ARG A 392 -2.75 12.47 37.81
N LEU A 393 -3.96 12.92 38.16
CA LEU A 393 -4.35 14.34 38.21
C LEU A 393 -4.38 14.91 39.64
N ASP A 394 -4.06 14.08 40.64
CA ASP A 394 -4.11 14.42 42.06
C ASP A 394 -3.14 15.57 42.39
N GLY A 395 -3.64 16.63 43.02
CA GLY A 395 -2.82 17.72 43.53
C GLY A 395 -2.30 18.74 42.50
N VAL A 396 -2.69 18.63 41.22
CA VAL A 396 -2.35 19.63 40.19
C VAL A 396 -3.13 20.92 40.41
N THR A 397 -2.43 22.06 40.47
CA THR A 397 -3.00 23.39 40.75
C THR A 397 -3.04 24.27 39.49
N ALA A 398 -3.71 25.43 39.60
CA ALA A 398 -3.69 26.47 38.57
C ALA A 398 -2.33 27.20 38.44
N GLU A 399 -1.43 27.07 39.43
CA GLU A 399 -0.08 27.63 39.38
C GLU A 399 0.89 26.71 38.61
N ASP A 400 0.68 25.39 38.70
CA ASP A 400 1.48 24.39 37.95
C ASP A 400 1.39 24.59 36.43
N ALA A 401 0.24 25.05 35.94
CA ALA A 401 0.04 25.41 34.53
C ALA A 401 0.89 26.62 34.06
N ARG A 402 1.58 27.31 34.97
CA ARG A 402 2.45 28.47 34.69
C ARG A 402 3.93 28.19 35.01
N LEU A 403 4.25 27.04 35.60
CA LEU A 403 5.61 26.68 36.00
C LEU A 403 6.47 26.32 34.79
N THR A 404 7.61 26.98 34.63
CA THR A 404 8.59 26.59 33.59
C THR A 404 9.44 25.41 34.05
N ARG A 405 9.91 24.58 33.10
CA ARG A 405 10.85 23.47 33.40
C ARG A 405 12.08 23.95 34.17
N LYS A 406 12.60 25.14 33.83
CA LYS A 406 13.77 25.75 34.47
C LYS A 406 13.51 26.09 35.93
N ASP A 407 12.37 26.71 36.22
CA ASP A 407 12.05 27.18 37.56
C ASP A 407 11.61 26.03 38.48
N PHE A 408 10.87 25.05 37.95
CA PHE A 408 10.54 23.83 38.67
C PHE A 408 11.80 23.03 39.06
N ILE A 409 12.74 22.81 38.14
CA ILE A 409 14.01 22.13 38.43
C ILE A 409 14.82 22.94 39.45
N ARG A 410 14.91 24.27 39.29
CA ARG A 410 15.62 25.14 40.24
C ARG A 410 15.03 25.04 41.65
N ALA A 411 13.71 25.01 41.78
CA ALA A 411 13.02 24.86 43.06
C ALA A 411 13.23 23.47 43.67
N ARG A 412 13.12 22.40 42.87
CA ARG A 412 13.20 21.01 43.35
C ARG A 412 14.62 20.45 43.51
N SER A 413 15.65 21.09 42.96
CA SER A 413 17.06 20.69 43.14
C SER A 413 17.81 21.46 44.24
N THR A 414 17.10 22.21 45.08
CA THR A 414 17.64 22.89 46.27
C THR A 414 16.92 22.42 47.55
N GLY A 415 17.51 22.67 48.73
CA GLY A 415 16.98 22.19 50.01
C GLY A 415 17.48 20.79 50.43
N GLN A 416 16.90 20.25 51.50
CA GLN A 416 17.25 18.93 52.05
C GLN A 416 16.63 17.80 51.22
N ASP A 417 15.35 17.92 50.86
CA ASP A 417 14.60 16.95 50.02
C ASP A 417 14.82 17.14 48.51
N ARG A 418 16.05 17.52 48.13
CA ARG A 418 16.36 17.87 46.73
C ARG A 418 16.33 16.64 45.81
N LEU A 419 15.66 16.78 44.67
CA LEU A 419 15.71 15.84 43.56
C LEU A 419 16.99 16.02 42.75
N THR A 420 17.56 14.93 42.22
CA THR A 420 18.56 15.01 41.16
C THR A 420 17.96 15.64 39.91
N VAL A 421 18.80 16.17 39.02
CA VAL A 421 18.32 16.79 37.76
C VAL A 421 17.50 15.81 36.91
N LYS A 422 17.81 14.50 36.93
CA LYS A 422 17.03 13.47 36.22
C LYS A 422 15.63 13.31 36.81
N GLU A 423 15.53 13.22 38.13
CA GLU A 423 14.25 13.07 38.85
C GLU A 423 13.41 14.35 38.77
N ALA A 424 14.04 15.53 38.82
CA ALA A 424 13.37 16.83 38.69
C ALA A 424 12.79 17.04 37.29
N ASN A 425 13.51 16.63 36.22
CA ASN A 425 12.94 16.59 34.87
C ASN A 425 11.76 15.63 34.81
N ALA A 426 11.93 14.37 35.23
CA ALA A 426 10.86 13.37 35.18
C ALA A 426 9.62 13.76 36.02
N ALA A 427 9.80 14.51 37.12
CA ALA A 427 8.71 15.07 37.90
C ALA A 427 8.02 16.24 37.18
N PHE A 428 8.76 17.13 36.53
CA PHE A 428 8.19 18.18 35.68
C PHE A 428 7.43 17.62 34.48
N ASP A 429 7.94 16.55 33.86
CA ASP A 429 7.32 15.92 32.70
C ASP A 429 5.98 15.25 33.07
N ARG A 430 5.90 14.62 34.26
CA ARG A 430 4.63 14.13 34.83
C ARG A 430 3.66 15.27 35.13
N LEU A 431 4.14 16.37 35.73
CA LEU A 431 3.30 17.53 36.03
C LEU A 431 2.73 18.17 34.75
N SER A 432 3.58 18.36 33.74
CA SER A 432 3.20 18.89 32.43
C SER A 432 2.13 18.03 31.77
N ALA A 433 2.29 16.70 31.81
CA ALA A 433 1.31 15.77 31.28
C ALA A 433 -0.04 15.86 32.02
N ALA A 434 -0.03 16.04 33.34
CA ALA A 434 -1.25 16.14 34.14
C ALA A 434 -1.97 17.49 33.96
N VAL A 435 -1.23 18.59 33.77
CA VAL A 435 -1.77 19.89 33.35
C VAL A 435 -2.41 19.78 31.96
N GLU A 436 -1.74 19.15 31.00
CA GLU A 436 -2.26 18.93 29.64
C GLU A 436 -3.56 18.12 29.66
N VAL A 437 -3.60 17.00 30.41
CA VAL A 437 -4.82 16.20 30.57
C VAL A 437 -5.95 17.01 31.23
N GLN A 438 -5.67 17.79 32.28
CA GLN A 438 -6.71 18.65 32.88
C GLN A 438 -7.24 19.71 31.89
N ALA A 439 -6.40 20.28 31.03
CA ALA A 439 -6.83 21.25 30.02
C ALA A 439 -7.70 20.59 28.95
N ASN A 440 -7.29 19.42 28.45
CA ASN A 440 -8.02 18.65 27.44
C ASN A 440 -9.38 18.16 27.97
N LEU A 441 -9.43 17.66 29.21
CA LEU A 441 -10.68 17.23 29.84
C LEU A 441 -11.67 18.39 30.00
N ARG A 442 -11.22 19.56 30.49
CA ARG A 442 -12.07 20.76 30.57
C ARG A 442 -12.62 21.17 29.21
N ALA A 443 -11.80 21.14 28.15
CA ALA A 443 -12.27 21.44 26.80
C ALA A 443 -13.36 20.45 26.31
N LEU A 444 -13.29 19.17 26.70
CA LEU A 444 -14.34 18.18 26.42
C LEU A 444 -15.59 18.41 27.30
N GLU A 445 -15.40 18.75 28.59
CA GLU A 445 -16.48 19.09 29.54
C GLU A 445 -17.25 20.34 29.09
N ASP A 446 -16.58 21.36 28.56
CA ASP A 446 -17.18 22.58 28.01
C ASP A 446 -18.02 22.33 26.74
N ILE A 447 -17.71 21.26 25.98
CA ILE A 447 -18.39 20.92 24.72
C ILE A 447 -19.54 19.92 24.92
N CYS A 448 -19.34 18.91 25.76
CA CYS A 448 -20.30 17.83 26.01
C CYS A 448 -21.16 18.03 27.26
N GLY A 449 -20.68 18.77 28.27
CA GLY A 449 -21.21 18.77 29.63
C GLY A 449 -20.37 17.91 30.57
N SER A 450 -20.15 18.37 31.80
CA SER A 450 -19.27 17.71 32.78
C SER A 450 -19.86 16.43 33.39
N ASP A 451 -21.17 16.16 33.23
CA ASP A 451 -21.78 14.87 33.53
C ASP A 451 -21.52 13.82 32.43
N ARG A 452 -21.04 14.25 31.25
CA ARG A 452 -20.80 13.39 30.08
C ARG A 452 -19.33 13.03 29.86
N VAL A 453 -18.39 13.58 30.64
CA VAL A 453 -16.95 13.28 30.54
C VAL A 453 -16.47 12.65 31.84
N THR A 454 -15.67 11.58 31.75
CA THR A 454 -15.10 10.91 32.94
C THR A 454 -13.71 10.38 32.62
N TYR A 455 -12.74 10.78 33.44
CA TYR A 455 -11.35 10.31 33.33
C TYR A 455 -11.07 9.16 34.30
N HIS A 456 -10.54 8.05 33.78
CA HIS A 456 -10.16 6.88 34.56
C HIS A 456 -8.64 6.73 34.59
N VAL A 457 -8.05 6.88 35.77
CA VAL A 457 -6.63 6.61 36.00
C VAL A 457 -6.38 5.09 35.93
N CYS A 458 -5.59 4.65 34.94
CA CYS A 458 -5.25 3.24 34.71
C CYS A 458 -3.91 3.10 34.00
N ASP A 459 -3.08 2.13 34.40
CA ASP A 459 -2.12 1.52 33.46
C ASP A 459 -2.87 0.43 32.70
N LEU A 460 -2.92 0.50 31.37
CA LEU A 460 -3.68 -0.47 30.56
C LEU A 460 -3.00 -1.85 30.52
N ARG A 461 -1.73 -1.95 30.94
CA ARG A 461 -0.96 -3.20 31.01
C ARG A 461 -1.24 -4.01 32.29
N ASP A 462 -1.89 -3.39 33.27
CA ASP A 462 -2.32 -4.01 34.53
C ASP A 462 -3.76 -4.56 34.35
N PRO A 463 -3.94 -5.89 34.31
CA PRO A 463 -5.26 -6.49 34.05
C PRO A 463 -6.26 -6.20 35.18
N ASP A 464 -5.82 -6.13 36.43
CA ASP A 464 -6.71 -5.87 37.58
C ASP A 464 -7.18 -4.42 37.59
N ALA A 465 -6.29 -3.48 37.25
CA ALA A 465 -6.66 -2.08 37.05
C ALA A 465 -7.66 -1.90 35.89
N VAL A 466 -7.43 -2.59 34.75
CA VAL A 466 -8.33 -2.54 33.60
C VAL A 466 -9.70 -3.16 33.93
N ASN A 467 -9.73 -4.33 34.57
CA ASN A 467 -10.95 -4.96 35.08
C ASN A 467 -11.74 -4.02 36.00
N ALA A 468 -11.07 -3.34 36.94
CA ALA A 468 -11.71 -2.39 37.83
C ALA A 468 -12.25 -1.14 37.11
N VAL A 469 -11.61 -0.69 36.02
CA VAL A 469 -12.07 0.45 35.20
C VAL A 469 -13.26 0.06 34.32
N VAL A 470 -13.14 -1.02 33.55
CA VAL A 470 -14.19 -1.51 32.66
C VAL A 470 -15.42 -1.95 33.45
N GLY A 471 -15.23 -2.54 34.64
CA GLY A 471 -16.31 -2.85 35.58
C GLY A 471 -17.09 -1.62 36.06
N ARG A 472 -16.46 -0.44 36.18
CA ARG A 472 -17.17 0.82 36.48
C ARG A 472 -17.90 1.38 35.26
N ILE A 473 -17.25 1.40 34.10
CA ILE A 473 -17.86 1.88 32.83
C ILE A 473 -19.10 1.04 32.51
N THR A 474 -18.96 -0.28 32.47
CA THR A 474 -20.07 -1.21 32.20
C THR A 474 -21.10 -1.32 33.34
N ALA A 475 -20.98 -0.50 34.39
CA ALA A 475 -21.98 -0.31 35.44
C ALA A 475 -22.69 1.07 35.38
N SER A 476 -22.09 2.08 34.73
CA SER A 476 -22.80 3.33 34.40
C SER A 476 -23.52 3.24 33.05
N GLU A 477 -22.96 2.50 32.09
CA GLU A 477 -23.41 2.43 30.70
C GLU A 477 -24.32 1.21 30.46
N ALA A 478 -25.58 1.32 30.88
CA ALA A 478 -26.56 0.23 30.81
C ALA A 478 -26.85 -0.26 29.37
N ASP A 479 -26.80 0.64 28.38
CA ASP A 479 -26.98 0.32 26.95
C ASP A 479 -25.71 -0.25 26.27
N GLY A 480 -24.59 -0.32 27.01
CA GLY A 480 -23.28 -0.74 26.53
C GLY A 480 -22.40 0.41 26.03
N VAL A 481 -21.28 0.05 25.39
CA VAL A 481 -20.34 1.00 24.76
C VAL A 481 -20.52 0.93 23.24
N ASP A 482 -20.74 2.06 22.59
CA ASP A 482 -20.93 2.12 21.13
C ASP A 482 -19.62 2.08 20.36
N LEU A 483 -18.56 2.71 20.90
CA LEU A 483 -17.26 2.83 20.24
C LEU A 483 -16.13 2.78 21.27
N LEU A 484 -15.19 1.86 21.11
CA LEU A 484 -13.88 1.93 21.76
C LEU A 484 -12.81 2.43 20.80
N LEU A 485 -11.98 3.36 21.26
CA LEU A 485 -10.77 3.82 20.59
C LEU A 485 -9.55 3.29 21.36
N ASP A 486 -8.76 2.39 20.76
CA ASP A 486 -7.48 1.94 21.33
C ASP A 486 -6.34 2.78 20.76
N ILE A 487 -6.09 3.90 21.44
CA ILE A 487 -5.14 4.97 21.09
C ILE A 487 -3.79 4.73 21.78
N ALA A 488 -3.72 3.82 22.76
CA ALA A 488 -2.55 3.61 23.59
C ALA A 488 -1.34 3.16 22.76
N GLY A 489 -0.17 3.72 23.10
CA GLY A 489 1.06 3.45 22.37
C GLY A 489 2.21 4.35 22.82
N THR A 490 3.42 3.90 22.52
CA THR A 490 4.66 4.66 22.67
C THR A 490 5.62 4.21 21.58
N ASN A 491 6.58 5.06 21.23
CA ASN A 491 7.63 4.75 20.26
C ASN A 491 9.00 4.94 20.93
N ARG A 492 9.97 4.07 20.59
CA ARG A 492 11.37 4.15 21.02
C ARG A 492 12.27 3.64 19.88
N ALA A 493 12.32 4.38 18.77
CA ALA A 493 13.15 4.08 17.61
C ALA A 493 14.61 3.78 17.99
N ALA A 494 15.08 2.57 17.70
CA ALA A 494 16.50 2.16 17.81
C ALA A 494 16.73 0.85 17.07
N SER A 495 17.83 0.74 16.32
CA SER A 495 18.25 -0.50 15.64
C SER A 495 18.47 -1.64 16.62
N VAL A 496 18.36 -2.89 16.16
CA VAL A 496 18.33 -4.08 17.02
C VAL A 496 19.60 -4.26 17.89
N ASP A 497 20.75 -3.79 17.41
CA ASP A 497 22.02 -3.75 18.13
C ASP A 497 22.05 -2.72 19.28
N GLN A 498 21.32 -1.61 19.17
CA GLN A 498 21.23 -0.55 20.19
C GLN A 498 20.01 -0.68 21.11
N LYS A 499 18.89 -1.21 20.61
CA LYS A 499 17.62 -1.35 21.35
C LYS A 499 17.79 -2.26 22.57
N SER A 500 17.18 -1.89 23.70
CA SER A 500 17.14 -2.75 24.90
C SER A 500 15.89 -3.63 24.93
N LEU A 501 15.96 -4.75 25.65
CA LEU A 501 14.80 -5.62 25.85
C LEU A 501 13.68 -4.94 26.67
N ASP A 502 14.02 -3.96 27.52
CA ASP A 502 13.03 -3.18 28.28
C ASP A 502 12.28 -2.19 27.38
N ASP A 503 12.99 -1.53 26.45
CA ASP A 503 12.37 -0.68 25.43
C ASP A 503 11.45 -1.50 24.52
N PHE A 504 11.96 -2.61 23.99
CA PHE A 504 11.25 -3.54 23.13
C PHE A 504 9.94 -4.03 23.75
N ARG A 505 10.00 -4.52 25.01
CA ARG A 505 8.82 -4.90 25.79
C ARG A 505 7.90 -3.72 26.06
N THR A 506 8.43 -2.55 26.43
CA THR A 506 7.61 -1.37 26.74
C THR A 506 6.81 -0.88 25.54
N VAL A 507 7.40 -0.90 24.34
CA VAL A 507 6.73 -0.53 23.08
C VAL A 507 5.68 -1.57 22.69
N ARG A 508 6.04 -2.87 22.69
CA ARG A 508 5.13 -3.97 22.33
C ARG A 508 3.94 -4.06 23.29
N ASP A 509 4.22 -4.21 24.58
CA ASP A 509 3.22 -4.59 25.59
C ASP A 509 2.19 -3.47 25.82
N LEU A 510 2.54 -2.20 25.60
CA LEU A 510 1.61 -1.07 25.74
C LEU A 510 0.49 -1.07 24.69
N LYS A 511 0.64 -1.79 23.57
CA LYS A 511 -0.47 -2.12 22.66
C LYS A 511 -1.00 -3.52 22.92
N VAL A 512 -0.12 -4.51 22.84
CA VAL A 512 -0.49 -5.93 22.80
C VAL A 512 -1.17 -6.41 24.08
N ARG A 513 -0.64 -6.04 25.27
CA ARG A 513 -1.29 -6.39 26.55
C ARG A 513 -2.49 -5.51 26.83
N SER A 514 -2.42 -4.21 26.52
CA SER A 514 -3.55 -3.28 26.70
C SER A 514 -4.80 -3.76 25.97
N TYR A 515 -4.65 -4.19 24.72
CA TYR A 515 -5.70 -4.77 23.91
C TYR A 515 -6.29 -6.04 24.54
N ALA A 516 -5.44 -7.02 24.89
CA ALA A 516 -5.88 -8.28 25.49
C ALA A 516 -6.59 -8.06 26.85
N ASN A 517 -6.04 -7.18 27.69
CA ASN A 517 -6.64 -6.78 28.97
C ASN A 517 -8.02 -6.12 28.76
N LEU A 518 -8.15 -5.21 27.81
CA LEU A 518 -9.44 -4.56 27.49
C LEU A 518 -10.45 -5.58 26.94
N LYS A 519 -10.06 -6.42 25.98
CA LYS A 519 -10.92 -7.48 25.42
C LYS A 519 -11.46 -8.40 26.51
N SER A 520 -10.57 -8.90 27.36
CA SER A 520 -10.90 -9.76 28.50
C SER A 520 -11.83 -9.06 29.49
N ALA A 521 -11.53 -7.82 29.87
CA ALA A 521 -12.31 -7.06 30.86
C ALA A 521 -13.72 -6.67 30.38
N PHE A 522 -13.95 -6.51 29.07
CA PHE A 522 -15.29 -6.32 28.53
C PHE A 522 -16.09 -7.63 28.45
N GLY A 523 -15.43 -8.78 28.27
CA GLY A 523 -16.07 -10.10 28.21
C GLY A 523 -17.18 -10.15 27.16
N ASP A 524 -18.36 -10.70 27.51
CA ASP A 524 -19.54 -10.73 26.63
C ASP A 524 -20.09 -9.34 26.28
N ARG A 525 -19.68 -8.28 27.00
CA ARG A 525 -20.15 -6.90 26.82
C ARG A 525 -19.16 -6.08 25.99
N GLN A 526 -18.67 -6.66 24.90
CA GLN A 526 -17.78 -5.98 23.94
C GLN A 526 -18.39 -4.66 23.43
N PRO A 527 -17.58 -3.62 23.18
CA PRO A 527 -17.99 -2.43 22.46
C PRO A 527 -18.59 -2.75 21.09
N ARG A 528 -19.67 -2.06 20.69
CA ARG A 528 -20.37 -2.28 19.39
C ARG A 528 -19.45 -2.03 18.19
N ARG A 529 -18.50 -1.09 18.32
CA ARG A 529 -17.40 -0.84 17.39
C ARG A 529 -16.07 -0.73 18.14
N TRP A 530 -14.99 -1.16 17.51
CA TRP A 530 -13.64 -1.09 18.06
C TRP A 530 -12.67 -0.53 17.02
N CYS A 531 -12.02 0.59 17.32
CA CYS A 531 -11.10 1.31 16.45
C CYS A 531 -9.68 1.26 17.04
N ASN A 532 -8.85 0.41 16.47
CA ASN A 532 -7.43 0.31 16.79
C ASN A 532 -6.64 1.44 16.10
N PHE A 533 -5.84 2.20 16.85
CA PHE A 533 -4.90 3.15 16.27
C PHE A 533 -3.60 2.41 15.96
N GLY A 534 -3.54 1.83 14.77
CA GLY A 534 -2.34 1.24 14.21
C GLY A 534 -1.37 2.29 13.68
N SER A 535 -0.44 1.85 12.85
CA SER A 535 0.45 2.71 12.08
C SER A 535 0.83 2.04 10.77
N PHE A 536 1.12 2.85 9.75
CA PHE A 536 1.74 2.42 8.49
C PHE A 536 3.00 1.55 8.73
N VAL A 537 3.73 1.78 9.82
CA VAL A 537 4.90 0.96 10.23
C VAL A 537 4.53 -0.51 10.52
N GLY A 538 3.29 -0.82 10.92
CA GLY A 538 2.83 -2.21 11.01
C GLY A 538 2.67 -2.87 9.62
N PHE A 539 2.34 -2.08 8.60
CA PHE A 539 2.16 -2.55 7.23
C PHE A 539 3.51 -2.77 6.52
N THR A 540 4.41 -1.78 6.49
CA THR A 540 5.70 -1.87 5.78
C THR A 540 6.89 -2.30 6.62
N GLY A 541 6.82 -2.13 7.95
CA GLY A 541 8.01 -2.05 8.81
C GLY A 541 8.71 -0.70 8.72
N GLN A 542 9.67 -0.48 9.61
CA GLN A 542 10.60 0.66 9.57
C GLN A 542 11.93 0.29 10.27
N THR A 543 13.05 0.78 9.75
CA THR A 543 14.38 0.63 10.36
C THR A 543 14.38 1.12 11.82
N GLY A 544 14.70 0.25 12.78
CA GLY A 544 14.70 0.57 14.21
C GLY A 544 13.36 0.36 14.94
N GLU A 545 12.35 -0.19 14.26
CA GLU A 545 10.98 -0.37 14.77
C GLU A 545 10.53 -1.84 14.79
N THR A 546 11.41 -2.74 15.22
CA THR A 546 11.13 -4.19 15.34
C THR A 546 10.12 -4.53 16.44
N ASP A 547 9.95 -3.67 17.44
CA ASP A 547 8.89 -3.69 18.46
C ASP A 547 7.61 -2.98 18.00
N TYR A 548 7.73 -1.76 17.45
CA TYR A 548 6.57 -0.96 17.05
C TYR A 548 5.88 -1.54 15.82
N GLY A 549 6.63 -2.09 14.85
CA GLY A 549 6.07 -2.86 13.72
C GLY A 549 5.25 -4.06 14.21
N ALA A 550 5.84 -4.91 15.07
CA ALA A 550 5.16 -6.03 15.71
C ALA A 550 3.87 -5.63 16.44
N ALA A 551 3.92 -4.53 17.20
CA ALA A 551 2.80 -4.01 17.98
C ALA A 551 1.64 -3.49 17.13
N ASN A 552 1.92 -2.90 15.97
CA ASN A 552 0.89 -2.36 15.07
C ASN A 552 0.37 -3.41 14.08
N ASP A 553 1.19 -4.37 13.66
CA ASP A 553 0.73 -5.46 12.78
C ASP A 553 -0.08 -6.52 13.56
N TYR A 554 0.12 -6.63 14.89
CA TYR A 554 -0.83 -7.28 15.81
C TYR A 554 -2.22 -6.63 15.74
N PHE A 555 -2.32 -5.29 15.76
CA PHE A 555 -3.62 -4.60 15.56
C PHE A 555 -4.22 -4.89 14.16
N ASN A 556 -3.41 -4.96 13.11
CA ASN A 556 -3.88 -5.31 11.76
C ASN A 556 -4.53 -6.71 11.74
N THR A 557 -3.79 -7.72 12.23
CA THR A 557 -4.21 -9.12 12.21
C THR A 557 -5.34 -9.43 13.20
N ALA A 558 -5.38 -8.76 14.36
CA ALA A 558 -6.48 -8.85 15.31
C ALA A 558 -7.80 -8.30 14.74
N ALA A 559 -7.77 -7.15 14.07
CA ALA A 559 -8.97 -6.58 13.45
C ALA A 559 -9.53 -7.46 12.32
N LEU A 560 -8.65 -8.04 11.48
CA LEU A 560 -9.05 -9.02 10.46
C LEU A 560 -9.71 -10.26 11.07
N HIS A 561 -9.16 -10.76 12.17
CA HIS A 561 -9.74 -11.89 12.90
C HIS A 561 -11.14 -11.53 13.44
N SER A 562 -11.26 -10.44 14.21
CA SER A 562 -12.54 -9.94 14.74
C SER A 562 -13.60 -9.74 13.64
N ALA A 563 -13.22 -9.14 12.50
CA ALA A 563 -14.12 -8.94 11.37
C ALA A 563 -14.61 -10.25 10.75
N SER A 564 -13.78 -11.29 10.66
CA SER A 564 -14.21 -12.63 10.22
C SER A 564 -15.26 -13.28 11.14
N ARG A 565 -15.26 -12.89 12.42
CA ARG A 565 -16.24 -13.31 13.42
C ARG A 565 -17.51 -12.44 13.42
N GLY A 566 -17.63 -11.48 12.51
CA GLY A 566 -18.75 -10.54 12.42
C GLY A 566 -18.71 -9.40 13.44
N LEU A 567 -17.60 -9.21 14.16
CA LEU A 567 -17.41 -8.09 15.09
C LEU A 567 -16.93 -6.85 14.33
N SER A 568 -17.49 -5.68 14.65
CA SER A 568 -17.13 -4.41 13.98
C SER A 568 -15.82 -3.81 14.52
N GLU A 569 -14.72 -4.52 14.33
CA GLU A 569 -13.37 -4.05 14.66
C GLU A 569 -12.60 -3.64 13.40
N PHE A 570 -11.81 -2.56 13.51
CA PHE A 570 -10.97 -2.07 12.43
C PHE A 570 -9.72 -1.36 12.96
N THR A 571 -8.68 -1.33 12.12
CA THR A 571 -7.38 -0.71 12.41
C THR A 571 -7.06 0.37 11.39
N ILE A 572 -6.85 1.61 11.85
CA ILE A 572 -6.36 2.71 11.02
C ILE A 572 -4.83 2.78 11.13
N GLY A 573 -4.14 2.47 10.04
CA GLY A 573 -2.69 2.55 9.90
C GLY A 573 -2.23 3.97 9.62
N TRP A 574 -2.15 4.79 10.67
CA TRP A 574 -1.68 6.17 10.60
C TRP A 574 -0.22 6.30 10.13
N THR A 575 0.04 7.28 9.26
CA THR A 575 1.38 7.85 9.07
C THR A 575 1.67 8.94 10.12
N LEU A 576 2.72 9.72 9.89
CA LEU A 576 3.19 10.83 10.69
C LEU A 576 2.16 11.98 10.85
N TRP A 577 1.80 12.28 12.09
CA TRP A 577 1.11 13.53 12.44
C TRP A 577 2.14 14.66 12.67
N ARG A 578 1.96 15.79 11.98
CA ARG A 578 2.91 16.92 11.96
C ARG A 578 2.88 17.77 13.23
N ASP A 579 1.68 18.08 13.70
CA ASP A 579 1.46 19.16 14.66
C ASP A 579 1.39 18.63 16.11
N VAL A 580 0.89 17.40 16.29
CA VAL A 580 0.62 16.74 17.59
C VAL A 580 1.19 15.31 17.67
N GLY A 581 1.25 14.74 18.89
CA GLY A 581 1.59 13.33 19.11
C GLY A 581 3.10 13.00 19.06
N LEU A 582 3.44 11.77 18.70
CA LEU A 582 4.82 11.28 18.69
C LEU A 582 5.70 12.01 17.65
N GLY A 583 5.12 12.37 16.51
CA GLY A 583 5.80 13.15 15.46
C GLY A 583 6.16 14.58 15.86
N SER A 584 5.43 15.17 16.81
CA SER A 584 5.58 16.59 17.16
C SER A 584 6.74 16.89 18.13
N THR A 585 7.57 15.92 18.51
CA THR A 585 8.75 16.18 19.35
C THR A 585 9.84 16.92 18.55
N PRO A 586 10.62 17.86 19.15
CA PRO A 586 11.59 18.67 18.38
C PRO A 586 12.69 17.85 17.68
N ILE A 587 13.12 16.75 18.31
CA ILE A 587 14.10 15.82 17.74
C ILE A 587 13.49 15.12 16.52
N MET A 588 12.28 14.58 16.67
CA MET A 588 11.59 13.86 15.59
C MET A 588 11.30 14.80 14.41
N ARG A 589 10.75 16.01 14.64
CA ARG A 589 10.58 17.02 13.57
C ARG A 589 11.88 17.36 12.82
N THR A 590 13.02 17.40 13.52
CA THR A 590 14.35 17.67 12.92
C THR A 590 14.91 16.49 12.12
N PHE A 591 14.55 15.26 12.49
CA PHE A 591 14.88 14.04 11.75
C PHE A 591 14.00 13.89 10.50
N LEU A 592 12.69 14.08 10.66
CA LEU A 592 11.70 13.93 9.60
C LEU A 592 11.92 14.92 8.46
N ALA A 593 12.20 16.20 8.78
CA ALA A 593 12.55 17.24 7.81
C ALA A 593 13.86 16.98 7.02
N LYS A 594 14.59 15.89 7.34
CA LYS A 594 15.79 15.43 6.61
C LYS A 594 15.60 14.07 5.95
N SER A 595 14.70 13.23 6.45
CA SER A 595 14.45 11.88 5.92
C SER A 595 13.59 11.87 4.65
N ALA A 596 12.59 12.75 4.57
CA ALA A 596 11.58 12.79 3.49
C ALA A 596 10.87 11.44 3.22
N GLN A 597 10.84 10.52 4.19
CA GLN A 597 10.24 9.18 4.08
C GLN A 597 8.74 9.12 4.44
N PHE A 598 8.21 10.15 5.09
CA PHE A 598 6.83 10.21 5.57
C PHE A 598 6.19 11.56 5.28
N THR A 599 4.92 11.53 4.92
CA THR A 599 4.06 12.70 4.77
C THR A 599 3.72 13.26 6.14
N ALA A 600 4.09 14.51 6.39
CA ALA A 600 3.79 15.20 7.64
C ALA A 600 2.33 15.70 7.65
N MET A 601 1.40 14.81 7.95
CA MET A 601 -0.04 15.04 7.88
C MET A 601 -0.47 16.19 8.82
N PRO A 602 -1.23 17.20 8.31
CA PRO A 602 -1.92 18.20 9.12
C PRO A 602 -2.90 17.58 10.13
N THR A 603 -3.04 18.15 11.33
CA THR A 603 -4.09 17.69 12.27
C THR A 603 -5.52 17.75 11.69
N PRO A 604 -5.94 18.77 10.91
CA PRO A 604 -7.27 18.78 10.29
C PRO A 604 -7.50 17.58 9.34
N GLU A 605 -6.55 17.30 8.44
CA GLU A 605 -6.63 16.15 7.53
C GLU A 605 -6.73 14.82 8.29
N GLY A 606 -5.99 14.67 9.39
CA GLY A 606 -6.10 13.51 10.27
C GLY A 606 -7.43 13.39 11.02
N ILE A 607 -8.07 14.53 11.36
CA ILE A 607 -9.44 14.57 11.87
C ILE A 607 -10.42 14.12 10.79
N ASP A 608 -10.28 14.64 9.57
CA ASP A 608 -11.19 14.33 8.47
C ASP A 608 -11.08 12.85 8.07
N HIS A 609 -9.87 12.27 8.01
CA HIS A 609 -9.69 10.82 7.82
C HIS A 609 -10.28 9.98 8.97
N PHE A 610 -10.16 10.42 10.23
CA PHE A 610 -10.75 9.70 11.37
C PHE A 610 -12.28 9.68 11.27
N LEU A 611 -12.91 10.83 11.03
CA LEU A 611 -14.36 10.93 10.88
C LEU A 611 -14.85 10.16 9.64
N HIS A 612 -14.11 10.21 8.53
CA HIS A 612 -14.38 9.44 7.32
C HIS A 612 -14.37 7.93 7.58
N GLU A 613 -13.39 7.39 8.32
CA GLU A 613 -13.39 5.97 8.72
C GLU A 613 -14.51 5.65 9.72
N LEU A 614 -14.90 6.58 10.60
CA LEU A 614 -16.08 6.39 11.45
C LEU A 614 -17.39 6.31 10.66
N ASP A 615 -17.49 6.99 9.52
CA ASP A 615 -18.75 7.14 8.77
C ASP A 615 -18.88 6.18 7.57
N GLN A 616 -17.99 5.20 7.41
CA GLN A 616 -18.07 4.20 6.34
C GLN A 616 -19.36 3.35 6.43
N ALA A 617 -19.99 3.11 5.28
CA ALA A 617 -21.13 2.20 5.15
C ALA A 617 -20.75 0.72 5.39
N HIS A 618 -19.53 0.36 5.00
CA HIS A 618 -18.90 -0.94 5.28
C HIS A 618 -17.49 -0.69 5.78
N GLN A 619 -17.19 -1.14 7.00
CA GLN A 619 -15.87 -0.93 7.61
C GLN A 619 -14.86 -1.92 7.03
N SER A 620 -13.84 -1.41 6.36
CA SER A 620 -12.66 -2.21 5.97
C SER A 620 -11.85 -2.55 7.23
N PRO A 621 -11.50 -3.82 7.52
CA PRO A 621 -10.89 -4.19 8.81
C PRO A 621 -9.50 -3.59 9.05
N VAL A 622 -8.75 -3.30 7.98
CA VAL A 622 -7.47 -2.59 8.06
C VAL A 622 -7.35 -1.62 6.91
N THR A 623 -7.11 -0.36 7.23
CA THR A 623 -6.77 0.68 6.26
C THR A 623 -5.41 1.27 6.58
N VAL A 624 -4.74 1.82 5.58
CA VAL A 624 -3.48 2.57 5.71
C VAL A 624 -3.58 3.87 4.94
N LEU A 625 -3.05 4.94 5.52
CA LEU A 625 -3.06 6.28 4.96
C LEU A 625 -1.63 6.68 4.62
N PHE A 626 -1.35 6.91 3.33
CA PHE A 626 0.00 7.23 2.87
C PHE A 626 0.02 8.08 1.59
N GLY A 627 1.05 8.92 1.44
CA GLY A 627 1.20 9.86 0.34
C GLY A 627 2.48 9.61 -0.48
N GLU A 628 2.90 10.60 -1.27
CA GLU A 628 4.02 10.47 -2.20
C GLU A 628 5.38 10.13 -1.54
N PRO A 629 5.78 10.74 -0.40
CA PRO A 629 6.95 10.31 0.39
C PRO A 629 6.97 8.81 0.72
N GLU A 630 5.85 8.27 1.20
CA GLU A 630 5.72 6.85 1.49
C GLU A 630 5.71 5.99 0.23
N ARG A 631 5.04 6.43 -0.85
CA ARG A 631 5.07 5.75 -2.16
C ARG A 631 6.51 5.60 -2.65
N ALA A 632 7.29 6.68 -2.63
CA ALA A 632 8.69 6.67 -3.01
C ALA A 632 9.56 5.80 -2.08
N ALA A 633 9.30 5.82 -0.76
CA ALA A 633 10.02 4.97 0.20
C ALA A 633 9.72 3.47 0.03
N ILE A 634 8.46 3.11 -0.26
CA ILE A 634 8.06 1.73 -0.59
C ILE A 634 8.77 1.29 -1.88
N GLU A 635 8.64 2.05 -2.97
CA GLU A 635 9.15 1.66 -4.29
C GLU A 635 10.69 1.59 -4.32
N ALA A 636 11.38 2.38 -3.49
CA ALA A 636 12.83 2.30 -3.30
C ALA A 636 13.30 1.09 -2.46
N ALA A 637 12.43 0.56 -1.58
CA ALA A 637 12.71 -0.63 -0.77
C ALA A 637 12.27 -1.93 -1.45
N VAL A 638 11.18 -1.87 -2.22
CA VAL A 638 10.56 -2.99 -2.94
C VAL A 638 10.08 -2.48 -4.31
N PRO A 639 10.94 -2.48 -5.34
CA PRO A 639 10.56 -2.10 -6.69
C PRO A 639 9.43 -2.98 -7.24
N GLY A 640 8.47 -2.37 -7.93
CA GLY A 640 7.27 -3.00 -8.45
C GLY A 640 6.13 -3.17 -7.44
N TYR A 641 6.31 -2.84 -6.16
CA TYR A 641 5.28 -3.06 -5.14
C TYR A 641 3.99 -2.27 -5.41
N LEU A 642 4.11 -1.00 -5.80
CA LEU A 642 2.94 -0.17 -6.06
C LEU A 642 2.19 -0.63 -7.30
N GLU A 643 2.89 -1.17 -8.31
CA GLU A 643 2.27 -1.75 -9.49
C GLU A 643 1.57 -3.08 -9.17
N PHE A 644 2.19 -3.94 -8.36
CA PHE A 644 1.56 -5.14 -7.79
C PHE A 644 0.30 -4.81 -6.98
N CYS A 645 0.23 -3.65 -6.31
CA CYS A 645 -0.98 -3.21 -5.61
C CYS A 645 -2.07 -2.62 -6.52
N ARG A 646 -1.70 -2.03 -7.67
CA ARG A 646 -2.65 -1.54 -8.68
C ARG A 646 -3.27 -2.67 -9.51
N THR A 647 -2.44 -3.59 -9.98
CA THR A 647 -2.81 -4.61 -10.98
C THR A 647 -3.54 -5.83 -10.40
N GLY A 648 -3.54 -5.99 -9.07
CA GLY A 648 -3.88 -7.27 -8.47
C GLY A 648 -2.72 -8.27 -8.59
N PRO A 649 -2.80 -9.44 -7.94
CA PRO A 649 -1.71 -10.39 -8.00
C PRO A 649 -1.76 -11.18 -9.31
N ALA A 650 -0.61 -11.44 -9.94
CA ALA A 650 -0.55 -12.41 -11.02
C ALA A 650 -0.92 -13.81 -10.46
N PRO A 651 -2.05 -14.40 -10.89
CA PRO A 651 -2.62 -15.57 -10.22
C PRO A 651 -1.72 -16.78 -10.39
N ALA A 652 -1.49 -17.50 -9.28
CA ALA A 652 -0.78 -18.77 -9.27
C ALA A 652 -1.63 -19.89 -9.89
N VAL A 653 -1.67 -19.96 -11.22
CA VAL A 653 -2.30 -21.06 -11.97
C VAL A 653 -1.22 -22.05 -12.41
N PRO A 654 -1.41 -23.37 -12.25
CA PRO A 654 -0.57 -24.38 -12.91
C PRO A 654 -0.53 -24.17 -14.43
N ALA A 655 0.42 -24.80 -15.13
CA ALA A 655 0.55 -24.68 -16.59
C ALA A 655 -0.54 -25.45 -17.37
N ALA A 656 -1.81 -25.08 -17.17
CA ALA A 656 -2.98 -25.55 -17.89
C ALA A 656 -4.13 -24.52 -17.76
N ALA A 657 -4.52 -23.92 -18.90
CA ALA A 657 -5.75 -23.13 -19.09
C ALA A 657 -6.03 -21.99 -18.08
N THR A 658 -5.26 -20.90 -18.15
CA THR A 658 -5.76 -19.58 -17.71
C THR A 658 -6.81 -19.06 -18.69
N ALA A 659 -7.99 -18.68 -18.18
CA ALA A 659 -8.78 -17.64 -18.81
C ALA A 659 -8.03 -16.30 -18.60
N PRO A 660 -7.73 -15.51 -19.65
CA PRO A 660 -6.96 -14.28 -19.48
C PRO A 660 -7.67 -13.23 -18.61
N ALA A 661 -6.88 -12.39 -17.94
CA ALA A 661 -7.36 -11.04 -17.65
C ALA A 661 -7.72 -10.35 -18.98
N LEU A 662 -8.74 -9.50 -18.96
CA LEU A 662 -9.08 -8.69 -20.14
C LEU A 662 -7.88 -7.76 -20.41
N PRO A 663 -7.34 -7.72 -21.64
CA PRO A 663 -6.20 -6.86 -21.93
C PRO A 663 -6.68 -5.48 -22.38
N ASP A 664 -6.30 -4.45 -21.64
CA ASP A 664 -6.79 -3.07 -21.80
C ASP A 664 -6.09 -2.32 -22.97
N PHE A 665 -5.77 -3.01 -24.08
CA PHE A 665 -4.92 -2.44 -25.15
C PHE A 665 -5.55 -1.21 -25.83
N PHE A 666 -6.87 -1.22 -26.04
CA PHE A 666 -7.65 -0.11 -26.58
C PHE A 666 -8.69 0.42 -25.57
N VAL A 667 -8.42 0.28 -24.27
CA VAL A 667 -9.30 0.75 -23.19
C VAL A 667 -8.48 1.62 -22.23
N ASP A 668 -8.54 2.93 -22.42
CA ASP A 668 -7.78 3.87 -21.56
C ASP A 668 -8.55 4.24 -20.29
N ASP A 669 -9.89 4.31 -20.36
CA ASP A 669 -10.80 4.65 -19.25
C ASP A 669 -12.24 4.18 -19.53
N ILE A 670 -13.03 3.96 -18.47
CA ILE A 670 -14.43 3.53 -18.50
C ILE A 670 -15.33 4.70 -18.07
N VAL A 671 -15.77 5.50 -19.04
CA VAL A 671 -16.52 6.75 -18.79
C VAL A 671 -18.01 6.55 -18.43
N ASP A 672 -18.58 5.37 -18.68
CA ASP A 672 -19.94 5.00 -18.24
C ASP A 672 -20.09 3.47 -18.17
N ARG A 673 -20.72 2.96 -17.11
CA ARG A 673 -20.93 1.52 -16.88
C ARG A 673 -22.31 1.27 -16.28
N GLY A 674 -23.18 0.62 -17.06
CA GLY A 674 -24.47 0.08 -16.65
C GLY A 674 -24.47 -1.46 -16.61
N PRO A 675 -25.65 -2.09 -16.39
CA PRO A 675 -25.78 -3.54 -16.38
C PRO A 675 -25.80 -4.16 -17.79
N ASP A 676 -26.21 -3.39 -18.79
CA ASP A 676 -26.41 -3.77 -20.19
C ASP A 676 -25.63 -2.90 -21.18
N ARG A 677 -24.94 -1.86 -20.70
CA ARG A 677 -24.15 -0.92 -21.49
C ARG A 677 -22.80 -0.64 -20.84
N LEU A 678 -21.76 -0.56 -21.66
CA LEU A 678 -20.46 -0.02 -21.30
C LEU A 678 -20.07 1.07 -22.29
N THR A 679 -19.43 2.12 -21.80
CA THR A 679 -18.79 3.14 -22.63
C THR A 679 -17.35 3.30 -22.18
N VAL A 680 -16.41 3.03 -23.08
CA VAL A 680 -14.98 3.21 -22.86
C VAL A 680 -14.39 4.23 -23.84
N VAL A 681 -13.21 4.76 -23.54
CA VAL A 681 -12.49 5.68 -24.43
C VAL A 681 -11.10 5.14 -24.78
N ARG A 682 -10.65 5.50 -25.99
CA ARG A 682 -9.28 5.32 -26.46
C ARG A 682 -8.77 6.60 -27.10
N THR A 683 -7.64 7.09 -26.63
CA THR A 683 -6.96 8.29 -27.07
C THR A 683 -5.73 7.95 -27.89
N PHE A 684 -5.86 8.00 -29.21
CA PHE A 684 -4.75 7.72 -30.12
C PHE A 684 -3.80 8.91 -30.20
N ASN A 685 -2.49 8.69 -30.05
CA ASN A 685 -1.47 9.70 -30.36
C ASN A 685 -0.20 9.06 -30.93
N GLN A 686 0.57 9.83 -31.71
CA GLN A 686 1.71 9.32 -32.48
C GLN A 686 2.92 8.91 -31.61
N GLU A 687 2.92 9.21 -30.32
CA GLU A 687 4.02 8.85 -29.40
C GLU A 687 3.77 7.47 -28.76
N ARG A 688 2.55 7.21 -28.27
CA ARG A 688 2.14 5.90 -27.74
C ARG A 688 1.81 4.92 -28.85
N ASP A 689 1.01 5.34 -29.83
CA ASP A 689 0.58 4.52 -30.96
C ASP A 689 1.53 4.67 -32.17
N ALA A 690 2.84 4.72 -31.92
CA ALA A 690 3.85 5.00 -32.95
C ALA A 690 3.91 3.91 -34.06
N TYR A 691 3.36 2.72 -33.83
CA TYR A 691 3.14 1.71 -34.87
C TYR A 691 2.25 2.23 -36.02
N LEU A 692 1.42 3.26 -35.80
CA LEU A 692 0.63 3.90 -36.85
C LEU A 692 1.47 4.62 -37.91
N HIS A 693 2.76 4.88 -37.66
CA HIS A 693 3.69 5.34 -38.69
C HIS A 693 3.99 4.25 -39.74
N ASP A 694 3.77 2.98 -39.41
CA ASP A 694 3.95 1.83 -40.30
C ASP A 694 2.65 1.43 -41.06
N HIS A 695 1.52 2.13 -40.84
CA HIS A 695 0.28 1.95 -41.60
C HIS A 695 -0.27 3.32 -42.06
N VAL A 696 0.10 3.71 -43.29
CA VAL A 696 -0.08 5.07 -43.81
C VAL A 696 -1.11 5.11 -44.94
N VAL A 697 -2.16 5.91 -44.79
CA VAL A 697 -3.21 6.11 -45.81
C VAL A 697 -3.23 7.57 -46.29
N ASN A 698 -3.03 7.79 -47.58
CA ASN A 698 -2.86 9.09 -48.23
C ASN A 698 -1.81 9.98 -47.52
N GLY A 699 -0.70 9.38 -47.05
CA GLY A 699 0.35 10.08 -46.32
C GLY A 699 0.09 10.33 -44.82
N TYR A 700 -1.00 9.81 -44.25
CA TYR A 700 -1.34 9.99 -42.82
C TYR A 700 -1.34 8.67 -42.02
N PRO A 701 -0.72 8.64 -40.81
CA PRO A 701 -0.90 7.58 -39.84
C PRO A 701 -2.39 7.30 -39.57
N THR A 702 -2.80 6.05 -39.80
CA THR A 702 -4.22 5.65 -39.82
C THR A 702 -4.36 4.30 -39.14
N LEU A 703 -5.35 4.11 -38.25
CA LEU A 703 -5.61 2.78 -37.69
C LEU A 703 -6.12 1.83 -38.79
N PRO A 704 -5.60 0.60 -38.91
CA PRO A 704 -6.13 -0.39 -39.86
C PRO A 704 -7.59 -0.70 -39.57
N GLY A 705 -8.43 -0.79 -40.62
CA GLY A 705 -9.83 -1.23 -40.47
C GLY A 705 -9.95 -2.67 -39.93
N THR A 706 -8.90 -3.46 -40.13
CA THR A 706 -8.68 -4.82 -39.64
C THR A 706 -8.33 -4.90 -38.14
N PHE A 707 -8.01 -3.78 -37.49
CA PHE A 707 -7.83 -3.70 -36.03
C PHE A 707 -9.11 -3.30 -35.28
N VAL A 708 -10.15 -2.86 -35.99
CA VAL A 708 -11.48 -2.55 -35.41
C VAL A 708 -12.11 -3.75 -34.68
N PRO A 709 -12.00 -4.99 -35.19
CA PRO A 709 -12.32 -6.21 -34.44
C PRO A 709 -11.75 -6.28 -33.02
N GLU A 710 -10.54 -5.77 -32.78
CA GLU A 710 -9.94 -5.75 -31.44
C GLU A 710 -10.66 -4.77 -30.52
N LEU A 711 -10.87 -3.52 -30.97
CA LEU A 711 -11.62 -2.49 -30.22
C LEU A 711 -13.02 -3.01 -29.85
N ALA A 712 -13.63 -3.75 -30.76
CA ALA A 712 -14.93 -4.37 -30.55
C ALA A 712 -14.87 -5.55 -29.55
N ALA A 713 -13.90 -6.45 -29.71
CA ALA A 713 -13.74 -7.60 -28.83
C ALA A 713 -13.48 -7.16 -27.38
N GLN A 714 -12.53 -6.26 -27.14
CA GLN A 714 -12.19 -5.79 -25.80
C GLN A 714 -13.41 -5.11 -25.13
N ALA A 715 -14.03 -4.13 -25.79
CA ALA A 715 -15.19 -3.44 -25.23
C ALA A 715 -16.39 -4.38 -24.95
N ALA A 716 -16.57 -5.43 -25.76
CA ALA A 716 -17.56 -6.47 -25.50
C ALA A 716 -17.18 -7.31 -24.25
N MET A 717 -15.93 -7.72 -24.13
CA MET A 717 -15.44 -8.52 -23.00
C MET A 717 -15.47 -7.73 -21.67
N HIS A 718 -15.20 -6.43 -21.68
CA HIS A 718 -15.35 -5.60 -20.46
C HIS A 718 -16.80 -5.47 -20.00
N LEU A 719 -17.77 -5.54 -20.92
CA LEU A 719 -19.20 -5.57 -20.59
C LEU A 719 -19.66 -6.96 -20.13
N VAL A 720 -19.06 -8.03 -20.67
CA VAL A 720 -19.32 -9.43 -20.27
C VAL A 720 -18.01 -10.16 -19.92
N PRO A 721 -17.46 -9.95 -18.70
CA PRO A 721 -16.20 -10.56 -18.29
C PRO A 721 -16.26 -12.09 -18.25
N GLY A 722 -15.10 -12.73 -18.40
CA GLY A 722 -14.97 -14.19 -18.36
C GLY A 722 -15.34 -14.92 -19.66
N ARG A 723 -15.57 -14.19 -20.76
CA ARG A 723 -15.83 -14.76 -22.09
C ARG A 723 -14.84 -14.26 -23.14
N VAL A 724 -14.58 -15.08 -24.15
CA VAL A 724 -13.67 -14.83 -25.28
C VAL A 724 -14.42 -14.57 -26.59
N PRO A 725 -13.86 -13.80 -27.55
CA PRO A 725 -14.49 -13.55 -28.84
C PRO A 725 -14.44 -14.79 -29.72
N ALA A 726 -15.61 -15.24 -30.18
CA ALA A 726 -15.76 -16.39 -31.08
C ALA A 726 -16.10 -15.98 -32.51
N VAL A 727 -16.91 -14.93 -32.66
CA VAL A 727 -17.37 -14.41 -33.95
C VAL A 727 -17.50 -12.89 -33.88
N LEU A 728 -17.15 -12.21 -34.97
CA LEU A 728 -17.58 -10.83 -35.21
C LEU A 728 -18.46 -10.80 -36.47
N GLU A 729 -19.57 -10.07 -36.41
CA GLU A 729 -20.62 -10.05 -37.42
C GLU A 729 -21.00 -8.60 -37.77
N ASP A 730 -21.60 -8.39 -38.93
CA ASP A 730 -22.16 -7.09 -39.38
C ASP A 730 -21.16 -5.91 -39.34
N ILE A 731 -19.87 -6.16 -39.58
CA ILE A 731 -18.80 -5.15 -39.44
C ILE A 731 -18.90 -4.10 -40.55
N ARG A 732 -18.91 -2.82 -40.17
CA ARG A 732 -18.96 -1.67 -41.08
C ARG A 732 -17.86 -0.67 -40.77
N LEU A 733 -17.20 -0.21 -41.81
CA LEU A 733 -16.08 0.73 -41.77
C LEU A 733 -16.51 2.06 -42.41
N ASP A 734 -17.27 2.85 -41.67
CA ASP A 734 -17.90 4.09 -42.16
C ASP A 734 -16.91 5.25 -42.36
N SER A 735 -15.80 5.31 -41.59
CA SER A 735 -14.81 6.40 -41.69
C SER A 735 -13.45 6.05 -41.08
N PHE A 736 -12.36 6.32 -41.83
CA PHE A 736 -10.98 6.19 -41.35
C PHE A 736 -10.75 6.91 -40.01
N LEU A 737 -10.01 6.25 -39.12
CA LEU A 737 -9.48 6.84 -37.89
C LEU A 737 -8.02 7.26 -38.18
N ARG A 738 -7.81 8.56 -38.45
CA ARG A 738 -6.49 9.14 -38.75
C ARG A 738 -5.96 9.93 -37.57
N VAL A 739 -4.66 9.79 -37.27
CA VAL A 739 -3.98 10.56 -36.23
C VAL A 739 -3.17 11.66 -36.92
N TYR A 740 -3.76 12.86 -37.03
CA TYR A 740 -3.30 13.88 -37.99
C TYR A 740 -2.05 14.69 -37.57
N ARG A 741 -1.65 14.69 -36.29
CA ARG A 741 -0.57 15.55 -35.79
C ARG A 741 0.23 14.85 -34.68
N PRO A 742 1.57 14.98 -34.64
CA PRO A 742 2.35 14.78 -33.42
C PRO A 742 1.84 15.69 -32.29
N GLY A 743 1.90 15.23 -31.04
CA GLY A 743 1.49 16.02 -29.88
C GLY A 743 0.02 16.45 -29.83
N ARG A 744 -0.89 15.79 -30.59
CA ARG A 744 -2.34 15.96 -30.44
C ARG A 744 -3.05 14.62 -30.30
N ASP A 745 -3.74 14.49 -29.17
CA ASP A 745 -4.62 13.37 -28.84
C ASP A 745 -5.88 13.32 -29.72
N GLU A 746 -6.20 12.12 -30.20
CA GLU A 746 -7.36 11.80 -31.03
C GLU A 746 -8.29 10.81 -30.31
N THR A 747 -8.94 11.25 -29.22
CA THR A 747 -9.90 10.44 -28.46
C THR A 747 -11.08 9.94 -29.30
N LYS A 748 -11.44 8.68 -29.10
CA LYS A 748 -12.59 7.97 -29.66
C LYS A 748 -13.32 7.23 -28.53
N ARG A 749 -14.63 7.07 -28.66
CA ARG A 749 -15.52 6.46 -27.67
C ARG A 749 -16.09 5.17 -28.25
N ILE A 750 -15.82 4.05 -27.58
CA ILE A 750 -16.37 2.74 -27.92
C ILE A 750 -17.53 2.46 -26.98
N THR A 751 -18.73 2.33 -27.54
CA THR A 751 -19.95 2.01 -26.79
C THR A 751 -20.35 0.57 -27.09
N ALA A 752 -20.43 -0.25 -26.04
CA ALA A 752 -20.89 -1.63 -26.10
C ALA A 752 -22.29 -1.77 -25.48
N ARG A 753 -23.17 -2.54 -26.11
CA ARG A 753 -24.55 -2.79 -25.65
C ARG A 753 -24.89 -4.28 -25.73
N LEU A 754 -25.32 -4.85 -24.62
CA LEU A 754 -25.65 -6.27 -24.48
C LEU A 754 -27.00 -6.56 -25.14
N VAL A 755 -26.98 -7.27 -26.27
CA VAL A 755 -28.17 -7.65 -27.05
C VAL A 755 -28.80 -8.92 -26.51
N THR A 756 -27.98 -9.88 -26.06
CA THR A 756 -28.43 -11.16 -25.52
C THR A 756 -27.38 -11.73 -24.58
N HIS A 757 -27.81 -12.26 -23.44
CA HIS A 757 -26.96 -12.98 -22.49
C HIS A 757 -27.55 -14.38 -22.26
N GLY A 758 -26.91 -15.39 -22.85
CA GLY A 758 -27.29 -16.79 -22.73
C GLY A 758 -26.28 -17.60 -21.88
N PRO A 759 -26.61 -18.86 -21.53
CA PRO A 759 -25.80 -19.67 -20.64
C PRO A 759 -24.41 -19.97 -21.18
N THR A 760 -24.24 -20.07 -22.51
CA THR A 760 -22.95 -20.39 -23.17
C THR A 760 -22.44 -19.33 -24.14
N GLU A 761 -23.19 -18.24 -24.33
CA GLU A 761 -22.93 -17.24 -25.36
C GLU A 761 -23.55 -15.88 -25.01
N SER A 762 -22.84 -14.78 -25.27
CA SER A 762 -23.37 -13.42 -25.23
C SER A 762 -23.23 -12.75 -26.60
N ILE A 763 -24.18 -11.87 -26.95
CA ILE A 763 -24.14 -11.04 -28.15
C ILE A 763 -24.10 -9.57 -27.72
N VAL A 764 -23.12 -8.83 -28.22
CA VAL A 764 -22.88 -7.42 -27.87
C VAL A 764 -22.74 -6.60 -29.15
N ASP A 765 -23.53 -5.53 -29.28
CA ASP A 765 -23.39 -4.57 -30.37
C ASP A 765 -22.41 -3.45 -29.97
N ILE A 766 -21.48 -3.13 -30.87
CA ILE A 766 -20.41 -2.16 -30.69
C ILE A 766 -20.56 -1.00 -31.67
N GLU A 767 -20.40 0.23 -31.16
CA GLU A 767 -20.34 1.46 -31.95
C GLU A 767 -19.11 2.29 -31.55
N VAL A 768 -18.24 2.63 -32.52
CA VAL A 768 -17.06 3.48 -32.30
C VAL A 768 -17.32 4.87 -32.87
N THR A 769 -17.30 5.89 -32.01
CA THR A 769 -17.59 7.28 -32.34
C THR A 769 -16.42 8.23 -32.03
N GLY A 770 -16.36 9.36 -32.73
CA GLY A 770 -15.35 10.41 -32.49
C GLY A 770 -15.83 11.78 -32.92
N ASP A 771 -15.38 12.83 -32.21
CA ASP A 771 -15.67 14.20 -32.58
C ASP A 771 -14.72 14.68 -33.69
N VAL A 772 -15.26 15.29 -34.75
CA VAL A 772 -14.49 15.89 -35.83
C VAL A 772 -14.22 17.35 -35.51
N LEU A 773 -12.97 17.69 -35.23
CA LEU A 773 -12.54 19.04 -34.88
C LEU A 773 -11.83 19.74 -36.03
N ALA A 774 -12.17 21.01 -36.28
CA ALA A 774 -11.48 21.88 -37.21
C ALA A 774 -10.02 22.15 -36.78
N PRO A 775 -9.15 22.64 -37.68
CA PRO A 775 -7.76 22.98 -37.36
C PRO A 775 -7.56 23.96 -36.19
N ASN A 776 -8.58 24.77 -35.88
CA ASN A 776 -8.65 25.74 -34.79
C ASN A 776 -9.44 25.24 -33.55
N GLY A 777 -9.71 23.93 -33.45
CA GLY A 777 -10.42 23.32 -32.33
C GLY A 777 -11.95 23.36 -32.38
N ARG A 778 -12.57 24.12 -33.29
CA ARG A 778 -14.04 24.17 -33.41
C ARG A 778 -14.62 22.81 -33.83
N LEU A 779 -15.58 22.29 -33.07
CA LEU A 779 -16.35 21.10 -33.42
C LEU A 779 -17.09 21.29 -34.77
N LEU A 780 -16.93 20.33 -35.68
CA LEU A 780 -17.57 20.30 -37.01
C LEU A 780 -18.66 19.22 -37.10
N VAL A 781 -18.40 18.03 -36.55
CA VAL A 781 -19.36 16.92 -36.45
C VAL A 781 -19.16 16.29 -35.08
N LYS A 782 -20.23 16.19 -34.28
CA LYS A 782 -20.22 15.48 -33.00
C LYS A 782 -20.48 13.99 -33.22
N ASP A 783 -19.83 13.14 -32.42
CA ASP A 783 -20.08 11.69 -32.35
C ASP A 783 -20.10 10.99 -33.72
N ARG A 784 -19.24 11.39 -34.66
CA ARG A 784 -19.13 10.76 -35.98
C ARG A 784 -18.80 9.28 -35.78
N ARG A 785 -19.68 8.39 -36.26
CA ARG A 785 -19.40 6.96 -36.28
C ARG A 785 -18.24 6.69 -37.24
N HIS A 786 -17.21 6.04 -36.72
CA HIS A 786 -16.12 5.48 -37.50
C HIS A 786 -16.44 4.04 -37.89
N PHE A 787 -16.91 3.25 -36.92
CA PHE A 787 -17.09 1.82 -37.06
C PHE A 787 -18.33 1.31 -36.31
N SER A 788 -18.88 0.18 -36.76
CA SER A 788 -19.82 -0.64 -35.97
C SER A 788 -19.59 -2.12 -36.25
N ALA A 789 -19.86 -2.97 -35.25
CA ALA A 789 -19.74 -4.43 -35.34
C ALA A 789 -20.61 -5.11 -34.27
N ARG A 790 -20.93 -6.39 -34.46
CA ARG A 790 -21.55 -7.26 -33.47
C ARG A 790 -20.55 -8.31 -33.02
N VAL A 791 -20.34 -8.47 -31.72
CA VAL A 791 -19.40 -9.45 -31.14
C VAL A 791 -20.19 -10.56 -30.45
N ARG A 792 -19.81 -11.80 -30.76
CA ARG A 792 -20.36 -13.03 -30.16
C ARG A 792 -19.29 -13.63 -29.24
N LEU A 793 -19.53 -13.52 -27.94
CA LEU A 793 -18.63 -13.97 -26.87
C LEU A 793 -19.05 -15.35 -26.36
N ARG A 794 -18.10 -16.24 -26.05
CA ARG A 794 -18.33 -17.59 -25.49
C ARG A 794 -17.43 -17.86 -24.29
N ASP A 795 -17.77 -18.85 -23.47
CA ASP A 795 -16.96 -19.22 -22.31
C ASP A 795 -15.60 -19.83 -22.72
N GLU A 796 -15.55 -20.52 -23.86
CA GLU A 796 -14.34 -21.16 -24.42
C GLU A 796 -14.14 -20.84 -25.91
N PRO A 797 -12.90 -20.89 -26.44
CA PRO A 797 -12.61 -20.71 -27.87
C PRO A 797 -13.27 -21.79 -28.75
N VAL A 798 -13.60 -21.42 -30.00
CA VAL A 798 -14.20 -22.38 -30.94
C VAL A 798 -13.13 -23.35 -31.46
N ALA A 799 -13.43 -24.65 -31.46
CA ALA A 799 -12.56 -25.67 -32.02
C ALA A 799 -12.30 -25.44 -33.52
N ALA A 800 -11.04 -25.55 -33.94
CA ALA A 800 -10.62 -25.31 -35.32
C ALA A 800 -11.19 -26.37 -36.29
N PRO A 801 -11.87 -25.97 -37.38
CA PRO A 801 -12.14 -26.89 -38.49
C PRO A 801 -10.85 -27.21 -39.24
N ARG A 802 -10.81 -28.39 -39.88
CA ARG A 802 -9.70 -28.78 -40.78
C ARG A 802 -9.83 -28.12 -42.16
N TRP A 803 -8.70 -27.95 -42.82
CA TRP A 803 -8.57 -27.42 -44.17
C TRP A 803 -7.45 -28.14 -44.92
N ASP A 804 -7.75 -28.60 -46.14
CA ASP A 804 -6.78 -29.24 -47.01
C ASP A 804 -5.92 -28.19 -47.72
N HIS A 805 -4.61 -28.19 -47.46
CA HIS A 805 -3.68 -27.31 -48.14
C HIS A 805 -3.66 -27.59 -49.65
N TRP A 806 -3.73 -26.53 -50.46
CA TRP A 806 -3.48 -26.63 -51.90
C TRP A 806 -2.01 -27.01 -52.14
N ASP A 807 -1.75 -27.72 -53.24
CA ASP A 807 -0.40 -27.86 -53.75
C ASP A 807 0.09 -26.54 -54.40
N ASP A 808 1.24 -26.57 -55.06
CA ASP A 808 1.86 -25.40 -55.70
C ASP A 808 1.66 -25.43 -57.25
N GLN A 809 0.79 -26.29 -57.81
CA GLN A 809 0.64 -26.45 -59.26
C GLN A 809 -0.09 -25.26 -59.91
N GLY A 810 0.62 -24.56 -60.80
CA GLY A 810 0.10 -23.34 -61.43
C GLY A 810 0.04 -22.13 -60.50
N ALA A 811 0.75 -22.17 -59.36
CA ALA A 811 0.87 -21.03 -58.46
C ALA A 811 1.86 -19.99 -59.03
N GLU A 812 1.42 -18.77 -59.33
CA GLU A 812 2.29 -17.72 -59.84
C GLU A 812 2.67 -16.71 -58.74
N PRO A 813 3.97 -16.40 -58.53
CA PRO A 813 4.41 -15.36 -57.61
C PRO A 813 3.86 -13.97 -57.95
N MET A 814 3.55 -13.19 -56.92
CA MET A 814 3.12 -11.80 -57.05
C MET A 814 3.54 -11.00 -55.83
N ALA A 815 3.94 -9.73 -55.98
CA ALA A 815 4.22 -8.86 -54.85
C ALA A 815 2.92 -8.34 -54.22
N ASP A 816 3.02 -8.04 -52.92
CA ASP A 816 1.91 -7.46 -52.16
C ASP A 816 1.82 -5.95 -52.46
N PRO A 817 0.72 -5.45 -53.05
CA PRO A 817 0.66 -4.06 -53.53
C PRO A 817 0.74 -3.03 -52.40
N TYR A 818 0.48 -3.44 -51.15
CA TYR A 818 0.58 -2.61 -49.96
C TYR A 818 2.02 -2.43 -49.45
N HIS A 819 2.95 -3.31 -49.86
CA HIS A 819 4.38 -3.21 -49.53
C HIS A 819 5.16 -2.45 -50.63
N LEU A 820 4.55 -2.20 -51.79
CA LEU A 820 5.14 -1.43 -52.88
C LEU A 820 4.92 0.08 -52.66
N PRO A 821 5.95 0.93 -52.85
CA PRO A 821 5.84 2.38 -52.62
C PRO A 821 4.75 3.05 -53.47
N ASN A 822 3.63 3.42 -52.82
CA ASN A 822 2.50 4.07 -53.47
C ASN A 822 1.92 5.19 -52.57
N PRO A 823 1.22 6.20 -53.13
CA PRO A 823 0.73 7.34 -52.36
C PRO A 823 -0.60 7.11 -51.62
N ALA A 824 -1.25 5.95 -51.80
CA ALA A 824 -2.62 5.70 -51.33
C ALA A 824 -2.69 4.88 -50.04
N VAL A 825 -2.07 3.69 -50.00
CA VAL A 825 -1.94 2.86 -48.79
C VAL A 825 -0.58 2.17 -48.79
N LEU A 826 0.30 2.55 -47.88
CA LEU A 826 1.65 1.98 -47.75
C LEU A 826 1.83 1.40 -46.34
N LEU A 827 2.34 0.17 -46.29
CA LEU A 827 2.61 -0.58 -45.06
C LEU A 827 4.12 -0.86 -44.92
N SER A 828 4.62 -0.69 -43.71
CA SER A 828 6.01 -0.98 -43.34
C SER A 828 6.08 -1.69 -41.97
N GLY A 829 7.29 -1.93 -41.46
CA GLY A 829 7.53 -2.50 -40.14
C GLY A 829 6.67 -3.74 -39.84
N VAL A 830 5.93 -3.66 -38.73
CA VAL A 830 5.08 -4.75 -38.21
C VAL A 830 3.91 -5.13 -39.13
N PHE A 831 3.53 -4.27 -40.09
CA PHE A 831 2.46 -4.53 -41.05
C PHE A 831 2.92 -5.23 -42.34
N VAL A 832 4.23 -5.49 -42.50
CA VAL A 832 4.79 -6.38 -43.56
C VAL A 832 4.56 -7.85 -43.17
N SER A 833 3.29 -8.19 -42.91
CA SER A 833 2.87 -9.46 -42.29
C SER A 833 2.64 -10.60 -43.28
N THR A 834 2.87 -10.35 -44.57
CA THR A 834 2.68 -11.30 -45.68
C THR A 834 3.95 -11.46 -46.50
N GLY A 835 4.28 -12.71 -46.79
CA GLY A 835 5.32 -13.09 -47.75
C GLY A 835 4.87 -14.29 -48.56
N ASP A 836 5.70 -14.72 -49.52
CA ASP A 836 5.44 -15.91 -50.35
C ASP A 836 4.07 -15.86 -51.06
N THR A 837 3.68 -14.65 -51.45
CA THR A 837 2.40 -14.22 -52.05
C THR A 837 2.26 -14.70 -53.50
N ARG A 838 1.10 -15.29 -53.83
CA ARG A 838 0.82 -15.94 -55.12
C ARG A 838 -0.65 -15.85 -55.53
N THR A 839 -0.89 -15.92 -56.84
CA THR A 839 -2.18 -16.40 -57.39
C THR A 839 -2.14 -17.91 -57.57
N HIS A 840 -3.30 -18.57 -57.66
CA HIS A 840 -3.44 -20.03 -57.79
C HIS A 840 -4.72 -20.38 -58.58
N PRO A 841 -4.82 -21.51 -59.30
CA PRO A 841 -6.04 -21.86 -60.04
C PRO A 841 -7.31 -21.94 -59.19
N HIS A 842 -7.18 -22.19 -57.88
CA HIS A 842 -8.30 -22.18 -56.93
C HIS A 842 -8.60 -20.81 -56.31
N GLY A 843 -7.64 -19.89 -56.25
CA GLY A 843 -7.74 -18.73 -55.36
C GLY A 843 -6.48 -17.86 -55.31
N ARG A 844 -6.34 -17.13 -54.21
CA ARG A 844 -5.13 -16.36 -53.87
C ARG A 844 -4.49 -16.98 -52.63
N ARG A 845 -3.16 -16.91 -52.52
CA ARG A 845 -2.41 -17.52 -51.41
C ARG A 845 -1.25 -16.63 -50.93
N ALA A 846 -0.97 -16.68 -49.65
CA ALA A 846 0.27 -16.14 -49.08
C ALA A 846 0.68 -16.93 -47.83
N ARG A 847 1.79 -16.51 -47.22
CA ARG A 847 2.27 -16.99 -45.93
C ARG A 847 2.28 -15.83 -44.94
N TYR A 848 1.82 -16.09 -43.73
CA TYR A 848 1.98 -15.14 -42.63
C TYR A 848 3.45 -15.08 -42.20
N THR A 849 4.02 -13.88 -42.18
CA THR A 849 5.41 -13.59 -41.83
C THR A 849 5.45 -12.56 -40.70
N PRO A 850 5.20 -12.96 -39.45
CA PRO A 850 5.12 -12.05 -38.33
C PRO A 850 6.47 -11.38 -38.01
N ASP A 851 6.51 -10.05 -37.97
CA ASP A 851 7.57 -9.30 -37.28
C ASP A 851 7.42 -9.55 -35.77
N ARG A 852 8.07 -10.60 -35.28
CA ARG A 852 7.98 -11.02 -33.88
C ARG A 852 8.41 -9.91 -32.91
N PRO A 853 9.55 -9.21 -33.08
CA PRO A 853 9.88 -8.04 -32.26
C PRO A 853 8.81 -6.94 -32.31
N GLY A 854 8.25 -6.64 -33.48
CA GLY A 854 7.15 -5.68 -33.62
C GLY A 854 5.89 -6.09 -32.87
N ILE A 855 5.49 -7.37 -32.96
CA ILE A 855 4.31 -7.93 -32.28
C ILE A 855 4.51 -8.01 -30.78
N GLU A 856 5.68 -8.47 -30.29
CA GLU A 856 5.99 -8.51 -28.86
C GLU A 856 6.00 -7.09 -28.25
N ARG A 857 6.52 -6.10 -28.99
CA ARG A 857 6.57 -4.67 -28.59
C ARG A 857 5.20 -3.99 -28.60
N TRP A 858 4.40 -4.19 -29.65
CA TRP A 858 3.20 -3.38 -29.90
C TRP A 858 1.89 -4.12 -29.68
N PHE A 859 1.83 -5.43 -29.86
CA PHE A 859 0.58 -6.19 -30.02
C PHE A 859 0.50 -7.46 -29.13
N SER A 860 1.29 -7.49 -28.06
CA SER A 860 1.28 -8.57 -27.06
C SER A 860 -0.03 -8.64 -26.25
N GLY A 861 -0.82 -7.57 -26.24
CA GLY A 861 -2.12 -7.48 -25.56
C GLY A 861 -3.36 -7.60 -26.46
N LEU A 862 -3.25 -8.13 -27.69
CA LEU A 862 -4.43 -8.30 -28.56
C LEU A 862 -5.11 -9.67 -28.35
N VAL A 863 -6.44 -9.72 -28.32
CA VAL A 863 -7.24 -10.98 -28.28
C VAL A 863 -7.65 -11.48 -29.66
N VAL A 864 -7.74 -10.59 -30.65
CA VAL A 864 -7.90 -10.90 -32.07
C VAL A 864 -6.50 -10.87 -32.71
N PRO A 865 -6.11 -11.89 -33.50
CA PRO A 865 -4.87 -11.87 -34.27
C PRO A 865 -5.01 -10.89 -35.45
N SER A 866 -4.88 -9.61 -35.13
CA SER A 866 -5.21 -8.47 -35.99
C SER A 866 -4.18 -8.23 -37.10
N VAL A 867 -2.90 -8.56 -36.88
CA VAL A 867 -1.84 -8.48 -37.90
C VAL A 867 -1.97 -9.62 -38.93
N LEU A 868 -2.38 -10.81 -38.48
CA LEU A 868 -2.76 -11.94 -39.32
C LEU A 868 -4.06 -11.65 -40.10
N LEU A 869 -5.06 -11.08 -39.44
CA LEU A 869 -6.34 -10.69 -40.06
C LEU A 869 -6.14 -9.61 -41.13
N ASP A 870 -5.23 -8.65 -40.89
CA ASP A 870 -4.82 -7.67 -41.89
C ASP A 870 -4.18 -8.32 -43.12
N GLY A 871 -3.17 -9.17 -42.92
CA GLY A 871 -2.55 -9.94 -43.99
C GLY A 871 -3.56 -10.76 -44.79
N LEU A 872 -4.51 -11.41 -44.10
CA LEU A 872 -5.55 -12.22 -44.75
C LEU A 872 -6.55 -11.38 -45.55
N ALA A 873 -6.90 -10.18 -45.07
CA ALA A 873 -7.71 -9.24 -45.84
C ALA A 873 -6.97 -8.80 -47.12
N ARG A 874 -5.68 -8.47 -47.01
CA ARG A 874 -4.84 -8.04 -48.16
C ARG A 874 -4.60 -9.15 -49.18
N VAL A 875 -4.54 -10.43 -48.77
CA VAL A 875 -4.55 -11.59 -49.69
C VAL A 875 -5.79 -11.63 -50.59
N SER A 876 -6.90 -11.05 -50.17
CA SER A 876 -8.11 -10.95 -50.99
C SER A 876 -8.03 -9.86 -52.08
N VAL A 877 -6.96 -9.07 -52.12
CA VAL A 877 -6.71 -8.00 -53.11
C VAL A 877 -5.66 -8.45 -54.16
N LEU A 878 -5.06 -9.63 -53.99
CA LEU A 878 -4.03 -10.18 -54.88
C LEU A 878 -4.60 -10.71 -56.22
N ASP A 879 -5.03 -9.82 -57.10
CA ASP A 879 -5.43 -10.14 -58.49
C ASP A 879 -4.50 -9.47 -59.52
N ARG A 880 -4.40 -10.03 -60.74
CA ARG A 880 -3.74 -9.39 -61.90
C ARG A 880 -4.79 -8.91 -62.90
N SER A 881 -5.27 -7.71 -62.65
CA SER A 881 -6.13 -6.94 -63.55
C SER A 881 -5.32 -6.25 -64.65
N ASP A 882 -5.83 -6.19 -65.89
CA ASP A 882 -5.30 -5.28 -66.92
C ASP A 882 -3.77 -5.42 -67.17
N GLY A 883 -3.30 -6.67 -67.27
CA GLY A 883 -1.88 -7.01 -67.45
C GLY A 883 -1.15 -7.21 -66.13
N ASP A 884 -0.12 -6.40 -65.89
CA ASP A 884 0.78 -6.50 -64.72
C ASP A 884 0.37 -5.55 -63.57
N TRP A 885 -0.92 -5.23 -63.45
CA TRP A 885 -1.46 -4.32 -62.45
C TRP A 885 -2.32 -5.06 -61.42
N THR A 886 -2.15 -4.74 -60.15
CA THR A 886 -2.94 -5.27 -59.03
C THR A 886 -3.73 -4.14 -58.39
N PRO A 887 -5.02 -4.32 -58.05
CA PRO A 887 -5.80 -3.29 -57.37
C PRO A 887 -5.22 -2.97 -55.99
N LEU A 888 -5.51 -1.78 -55.50
CA LEU A 888 -5.25 -1.36 -54.13
C LEU A 888 -6.58 -0.91 -53.52
N ALA A 889 -7.09 -1.67 -52.56
CA ALA A 889 -8.41 -1.49 -51.98
C ALA A 889 -8.36 -1.17 -50.48
N VAL A 890 -9.49 -0.73 -49.93
CA VAL A 890 -9.72 -0.68 -48.47
C VAL A 890 -11.02 -1.42 -48.14
N PRO A 891 -11.06 -2.28 -47.11
CA PRO A 891 -12.32 -2.91 -46.69
C PRO A 891 -13.36 -1.86 -46.27
N ARG A 892 -14.63 -2.16 -46.55
CA ARG A 892 -15.80 -1.31 -46.30
C ARG A 892 -16.80 -2.01 -45.38
N THR A 893 -17.09 -3.29 -45.65
CA THR A 893 -17.87 -4.14 -44.76
C THR A 893 -17.30 -5.56 -44.73
N ILE A 894 -17.50 -6.26 -43.63
CA ILE A 894 -17.23 -7.70 -43.51
C ILE A 894 -18.45 -8.32 -42.85
N ARG A 895 -19.15 -9.22 -43.55
CA ARG A 895 -20.36 -9.84 -42.98
C ARG A 895 -20.04 -10.67 -41.75
N ARG A 896 -18.94 -11.45 -41.77
CA ARG A 896 -18.55 -12.29 -40.63
C ARG A 896 -17.04 -12.60 -40.59
N ILE A 897 -16.49 -12.59 -39.38
CA ILE A 897 -15.18 -13.17 -39.03
C ILE A 897 -15.43 -14.26 -37.99
N ASP A 898 -14.92 -15.47 -38.20
CA ASP A 898 -14.88 -16.51 -37.16
C ASP A 898 -13.45 -16.66 -36.63
N LEU A 899 -13.30 -16.78 -35.30
CA LEU A 899 -12.02 -16.99 -34.61
C LEU A 899 -11.98 -18.40 -34.00
N TYR A 900 -10.83 -19.07 -34.11
CA TYR A 900 -10.65 -20.46 -33.69
C TYR A 900 -9.40 -20.65 -32.83
N GLY A 901 -9.41 -21.66 -31.96
CA GLY A 901 -8.25 -22.07 -31.15
C GLY A 901 -7.77 -21.10 -30.08
N GLY A 902 -8.29 -19.86 -30.04
CA GLY A 902 -7.85 -18.81 -29.11
C GLY A 902 -6.50 -18.18 -29.47
N HIS A 903 -6.11 -18.25 -30.75
CA HIS A 903 -4.82 -17.74 -31.22
C HIS A 903 -4.80 -16.22 -31.37
N THR A 904 -3.74 -15.60 -30.82
CA THR A 904 -3.37 -14.19 -31.05
C THR A 904 -2.08 -14.11 -31.87
N ASP A 905 -1.77 -12.97 -32.51
CA ASP A 905 -0.53 -12.78 -33.27
C ASP A 905 0.71 -13.13 -32.43
N ALA A 906 0.72 -12.71 -31.15
CA ALA A 906 1.79 -13.01 -30.21
C ALA A 906 1.93 -14.51 -29.95
N THR A 907 0.84 -15.27 -29.78
CA THR A 907 0.93 -16.74 -29.59
C THR A 907 1.49 -17.45 -30.84
N LEU A 908 1.09 -17.01 -32.03
CA LEU A 908 1.54 -17.61 -33.30
C LEU A 908 3.01 -17.31 -33.57
N ALA A 909 3.44 -16.06 -33.36
CA ALA A 909 4.83 -15.63 -33.48
C ALA A 909 5.75 -16.27 -32.42
N ALA A 910 5.28 -16.38 -31.16
CA ALA A 910 6.04 -16.99 -30.08
C ALA A 910 6.28 -18.49 -30.33
N ALA A 911 5.26 -19.21 -30.80
CA ALA A 911 5.33 -20.63 -31.15
C ALA A 911 6.02 -20.91 -32.51
N GLY A 912 6.35 -19.88 -33.29
CA GLY A 912 6.90 -20.05 -34.65
C GLY A 912 5.92 -20.76 -35.60
N THR A 913 4.61 -20.62 -35.37
CA THR A 913 3.58 -21.37 -36.11
C THR A 913 3.51 -20.86 -37.55
N ARG A 914 3.92 -21.71 -38.51
CA ARG A 914 3.70 -21.45 -39.94
C ARG A 914 2.19 -21.42 -40.22
N VAL A 915 1.70 -20.27 -40.67
CA VAL A 915 0.31 -20.07 -41.11
C VAL A 915 0.31 -19.72 -42.60
N GLU A 916 -0.46 -20.48 -43.38
CA GLU A 916 -0.77 -20.24 -44.78
C GLU A 916 -2.10 -19.48 -44.88
N LEU A 917 -2.18 -18.53 -45.80
CA LEU A 917 -3.35 -17.67 -46.02
C LEU A 917 -3.94 -17.99 -47.38
N TYR A 918 -5.26 -18.14 -47.44
CA TYR A 918 -6.01 -18.44 -48.66
C TYR A 918 -7.13 -17.42 -48.85
N SER A 919 -7.44 -17.03 -50.08
CA SER A 919 -8.67 -16.29 -50.41
C SER A 919 -9.35 -16.87 -51.65
N LEU A 920 -10.68 -16.94 -51.60
CA LEU A 920 -11.58 -17.55 -52.57
C LEU A 920 -12.69 -16.54 -52.95
N PRO A 921 -13.20 -16.56 -54.20
CA PRO A 921 -12.85 -17.45 -55.31
C PRO A 921 -11.49 -17.10 -55.98
N SER A 922 -11.17 -17.69 -57.14
CA SER A 922 -9.97 -17.34 -57.93
C SER A 922 -10.07 -15.98 -58.65
N ARG A 923 -11.28 -15.45 -58.81
CA ARG A 923 -11.58 -14.05 -59.12
C ARG A 923 -12.49 -13.51 -58.01
N LEU A 924 -12.39 -12.22 -57.71
CA LEU A 924 -13.26 -11.56 -56.74
C LEU A 924 -13.36 -10.06 -57.06
N ASP A 925 -14.57 -9.57 -57.34
CA ASP A 925 -14.80 -8.12 -57.30
C ASP A 925 -15.19 -7.71 -55.88
N LEU A 926 -14.23 -7.14 -55.13
CA LEU A 926 -14.45 -6.63 -53.78
C LEU A 926 -15.46 -5.46 -53.72
N GLU A 927 -15.81 -4.83 -54.83
CA GLU A 927 -16.85 -3.77 -54.84
C GLU A 927 -18.27 -4.32 -55.02
N SER A 928 -18.39 -5.62 -55.31
CA SER A 928 -19.64 -6.36 -55.43
C SER A 928 -20.00 -7.11 -54.13
N GLU A 929 -21.27 -7.48 -53.96
CA GLU A 929 -21.71 -8.39 -52.88
C GLU A 929 -21.61 -9.87 -53.34
N GLU A 930 -20.43 -10.29 -53.77
CA GLU A 930 -20.11 -11.69 -54.12
C GLU A 930 -19.73 -12.53 -52.89
N ASP A 931 -20.24 -13.77 -52.82
CA ASP A 931 -19.85 -14.78 -51.82
C ASP A 931 -18.33 -15.02 -51.85
N ASN A 932 -17.63 -14.60 -50.79
CA ASN A 932 -16.17 -14.64 -50.74
C ASN A 932 -15.63 -15.08 -49.39
N ARG A 933 -14.48 -15.75 -49.38
CA ARG A 933 -13.95 -16.37 -48.16
C ARG A 933 -12.43 -16.34 -48.14
N ALA A 934 -11.88 -15.71 -47.10
CA ALA A 934 -10.45 -15.81 -46.80
C ALA A 934 -10.25 -16.65 -45.53
N VAL A 935 -9.23 -17.50 -45.51
CA VAL A 935 -8.96 -18.46 -44.43
C VAL A 935 -7.47 -18.47 -44.08
N ALA A 936 -7.13 -18.31 -42.81
CA ALA A 936 -5.78 -18.53 -42.28
C ALA A 936 -5.70 -19.92 -41.65
N VAL A 937 -4.66 -20.69 -41.98
CA VAL A 937 -4.56 -22.13 -41.67
C VAL A 937 -3.13 -22.46 -41.19
N THR A 938 -2.98 -23.14 -40.06
CA THR A 938 -1.66 -23.64 -39.62
C THR A 938 -1.13 -24.69 -40.60
N ALA A 939 0.18 -24.94 -40.61
CA ALA A 939 0.78 -26.02 -41.41
C ALA A 939 0.34 -27.46 -41.04
N ALA A 940 -0.54 -27.63 -40.05
CA ALA A 940 -1.22 -28.89 -39.75
C ALA A 940 -2.62 -28.99 -40.40
N GLY A 941 -3.07 -27.96 -41.12
CA GLY A 941 -4.43 -27.87 -41.66
C GLY A 941 -5.48 -27.40 -40.64
N ASP A 942 -5.11 -26.85 -39.49
CA ASP A 942 -6.06 -26.26 -38.53
C ASP A 942 -6.37 -24.80 -38.90
N VAL A 943 -7.65 -24.46 -39.11
CA VAL A 943 -8.06 -23.07 -39.38
C VAL A 943 -7.92 -22.22 -38.11
N VAL A 944 -7.22 -21.10 -38.23
CA VAL A 944 -6.96 -20.12 -37.16
C VAL A 944 -8.06 -19.04 -37.14
N LEU A 945 -8.37 -18.47 -38.29
CA LEU A 945 -9.47 -17.53 -38.47
C LEU A 945 -9.96 -17.55 -39.93
N GLN A 946 -11.18 -17.06 -40.16
CA GLN A 946 -11.66 -16.81 -41.51
C GLN A 946 -12.49 -15.54 -41.61
N ILE A 947 -12.38 -14.87 -42.76
CA ILE A 947 -13.23 -13.77 -43.21
C ILE A 947 -14.28 -14.37 -44.17
N LYS A 948 -15.53 -13.91 -44.07
CA LYS A 948 -16.62 -14.22 -45.00
C LYS A 948 -17.28 -12.93 -45.46
N ASP A 949 -17.44 -12.84 -46.78
CA ASP A 949 -18.18 -11.83 -47.51
C ASP A 949 -17.72 -10.42 -47.11
N MET A 950 -16.44 -10.16 -47.45
CA MET A 950 -15.81 -8.86 -47.34
C MET A 950 -16.07 -8.07 -48.62
N THR A 951 -16.47 -6.81 -48.46
CA THR A 951 -16.52 -5.83 -49.54
C THR A 951 -15.59 -4.66 -49.22
N GLY A 952 -15.16 -3.94 -50.24
CA GLY A 952 -14.20 -2.84 -50.15
C GLY A 952 -14.48 -1.71 -51.13
N VAL A 953 -13.50 -0.83 -51.25
CA VAL A 953 -13.45 0.21 -52.28
C VAL A 953 -12.04 0.23 -52.89
N VAL A 954 -11.94 0.10 -54.20
CA VAL A 954 -10.69 0.24 -54.96
C VAL A 954 -10.31 1.72 -55.06
N LEU A 955 -9.11 2.05 -54.59
CA LEU A 955 -8.54 3.40 -54.60
C LEU A 955 -7.70 3.66 -55.87
N GLY A 956 -7.03 2.63 -56.37
CA GLY A 956 -6.17 2.66 -57.54
C GLY A 956 -5.61 1.28 -57.83
N HIS A 957 -4.54 1.22 -58.63
CA HIS A 957 -3.80 0.01 -58.95
C HIS A 957 -2.30 0.26 -58.82
N VAL A 958 -1.53 -0.76 -58.47
CA VAL A 958 -0.05 -0.74 -58.45
C VAL A 958 0.48 -1.72 -59.49
N ASN A 959 1.49 -1.31 -60.26
CA ASN A 959 2.16 -2.19 -61.21
C ASN A 959 3.18 -3.09 -60.50
N GLN A 960 3.12 -4.40 -60.77
CA GLN A 960 3.91 -5.42 -60.09
C GLN A 960 5.41 -5.35 -60.44
N SER A 961 5.76 -5.04 -61.69
CA SER A 961 7.16 -4.94 -62.14
C SER A 961 7.82 -3.58 -61.88
N THR A 962 7.07 -2.48 -61.92
CA THR A 962 7.62 -1.11 -61.84
C THR A 962 7.34 -0.39 -60.52
N GLY A 963 6.36 -0.83 -59.74
CA GLY A 963 5.86 -0.11 -58.56
C GLY A 963 5.07 1.16 -58.87
N GLU A 964 4.77 1.45 -60.15
CA GLU A 964 3.98 2.61 -60.55
C GLU A 964 2.55 2.55 -59.99
N TYR A 965 1.98 3.69 -59.58
CA TYR A 965 0.61 3.79 -59.06
C TYR A 965 -0.32 4.51 -60.03
N ARG A 966 -1.44 3.87 -60.36
CA ARG A 966 -2.52 4.39 -61.21
C ARG A 966 -3.75 4.67 -60.35
N GLU A 967 -4.02 5.94 -60.05
CA GLU A 967 -5.23 6.34 -59.33
C GLU A 967 -6.49 5.93 -60.11
N ARG A 968 -7.54 5.54 -59.39
CA ARG A 968 -8.82 5.19 -60.01
C ARG A 968 -9.47 6.43 -60.62
N ARG A 969 -9.68 6.42 -61.95
CA ARG A 969 -10.50 7.42 -62.64
C ARG A 969 -11.92 7.43 -62.08
N ARG A 970 -12.49 8.64 -61.94
CA ARG A 970 -13.90 8.81 -61.53
C ARG A 970 -14.81 8.57 -62.75
N PRO A 971 -16.04 8.01 -62.58
CA PRO A 971 -16.98 7.76 -63.68
C PRO A 971 -17.52 9.00 -64.44
N ALA A 972 -16.89 10.17 -64.30
CA ALA A 972 -17.30 11.42 -64.94
C ALA A 972 -16.55 11.73 -66.25
N GLU A 973 -15.45 11.03 -66.55
CA GLU A 973 -14.62 11.31 -67.73
C GLU A 973 -14.94 10.40 -68.94
N GLU A 974 -15.71 9.33 -68.76
CA GLU A 974 -16.14 8.45 -69.86
C GLU A 974 -17.35 9.01 -70.67
N ALA A 975 -17.88 10.17 -70.26
CA ALA A 975 -18.99 10.85 -70.92
C ALA A 975 -18.57 11.84 -72.02
N THR A 976 -17.27 11.97 -72.31
CA THR A 976 -16.73 12.83 -73.39
C THR A 976 -15.65 12.12 -74.20
N SER A 977 -16.10 11.19 -75.05
CA SER A 977 -15.39 10.67 -76.23
C SER A 977 -16.31 10.74 -77.46
#